data_AF-A0A8J6S195-F1
#
_entry.id   AF-A0A8J6S195-F1
#
_cell.length_a   1.000
_cell.length_b   1.000
_cell.length_c   1.000
_cell.angle_alpha   90.00
_cell.angle_beta   90.00
_cell.angle_gamma   90.00
#
_symmetry.space_group_name_H-M   'P 1'
#
loop_
_entity.id
_entity.type
_entity.pdbx_description
1 polymer ?
#
loop_
_entity_poly.entity_id
_entity_poly.type
_entity_poly.pdbx_seq_one_letter_code
_entity_poly.pdbx_strand_id
1 'polypeptide(L)'
;MSTLPNSAYEYQVGGSLPINAPTYVRRQADQDIYENLQKGQFCYVLNSRQMGKSSLRVQVMQRLQQEGFACAAVDITAIGTADITPEQWYAGVIDTLVGSFNLYTSFDLETWWTENSLLSPVQRLSKFIETVLLDLIDTNIVIFIDEIDSILSLNFNTDDFFTLIRECYNRRANQPAYSRLTFAILGVSTPSDLIQLKGRTPFNIGRAIDLTGFQLDEAKSLARGLETVGNPQALMQEVLKWTGGQPFLTQKLCKLVLNVGVAIPTSEEAAWVKSLVREQVIENWEAQDEPEHLKTIRNRILRSVEQRTGRLLGLCQQIFQQGEIVADDSREQMELRLTGLVVKRNGKLRIYNRIYAEVFNFEWCEQELAKLRPYADAFKAWIASGKQDESCLLRDETSKAARKWSVGKSLSDLDYQFLDASQELEKRVLTEANRSAKRKIHRSYLHIAVTLAGVLVSLTAWVGKTSLEKLLQEYQLWAGNQTQTSADQTPQPLPTQTSVAQTPQPLPICRVTAATIPPGVIPKEGVKIMIDPGQGVMIPPDTEATSLSGIDGLREEDVVLPISKKVADILAKNGVQAMLTRDTGCVLGASVSNSLRYRTQMAQVLDATLFVSIHANRFNGVAKGARTFYYGDSSKRLAQLVQNSMLESLSSLTDRGVRSDDFLYTLKNVPMPGIHIETGFIDNKEDAARLRNSEYQNKMAEAIASGILQYLKQQK
;
A
#
# COMPACT_ATOMS: atom_id res chain seq x y z
N MET A 1 -67.89 -14.97 -1.62
CA MET A 1 -66.72 -15.22 -2.49
C MET A 1 -65.51 -14.59 -1.81
N SER A 2 -64.67 -15.44 -1.21
CA SER A 2 -63.46 -15.05 -0.48
C SER A 2 -62.38 -14.59 -1.47
N THR A 3 -61.94 -13.34 -1.34
CA THR A 3 -60.75 -12.82 -2.01
C THR A 3 -59.52 -13.47 -1.40
N LEU A 4 -58.86 -14.36 -2.14
CA LEU A 4 -57.54 -14.89 -1.81
C LEU A 4 -56.55 -13.71 -1.65
N PRO A 5 -55.72 -13.69 -0.60
CA PRO A 5 -54.67 -12.69 -0.46
C PRO A 5 -53.64 -12.87 -1.58
N ASN A 6 -53.14 -11.76 -2.14
CA ASN A 6 -52.19 -11.73 -3.23
C ASN A 6 -50.81 -12.24 -2.75
N SER A 7 -50.65 -13.57 -2.67
CA SER A 7 -49.55 -14.26 -1.98
C SER A 7 -48.32 -14.56 -2.85
N ALA A 8 -47.92 -13.68 -3.77
CA ALA A 8 -46.87 -14.01 -4.76
C ALA A 8 -45.68 -13.03 -4.84
N TYR A 9 -45.63 -12.00 -3.99
CA TYR A 9 -44.52 -11.03 -3.99
C TYR A 9 -43.82 -11.00 -2.62
N GLU A 10 -42.69 -11.71 -2.52
CA GLU A 10 -41.88 -11.76 -1.28
C GLU A 10 -40.46 -11.25 -1.54
N TYR A 11 -39.97 -10.37 -0.66
CA TYR A 11 -38.57 -9.96 -0.63
C TYR A 11 -37.69 -11.05 -0.02
N GLN A 12 -36.70 -11.50 -0.79
CA GLN A 12 -35.73 -12.49 -0.37
C GLN A 12 -34.44 -11.79 0.03
N VAL A 13 -34.17 -11.77 1.33
CA VAL A 13 -33.00 -11.11 1.91
C VAL A 13 -31.86 -12.12 2.01
N GLY A 14 -30.82 -11.94 1.18
CA GLY A 14 -29.67 -12.84 1.12
C GLY A 14 -29.88 -14.06 0.22
N GLY A 15 -28.79 -14.79 0.00
CA GLY A 15 -28.73 -15.92 -0.93
C GLY A 15 -28.89 -15.53 -2.40
N SER A 16 -28.98 -16.54 -3.25
CA SER A 16 -29.22 -16.37 -4.69
C SER A 16 -30.72 -16.29 -4.96
N LEU A 17 -31.15 -15.30 -5.74
CA LEU A 17 -32.52 -15.23 -6.24
C LEU A 17 -32.73 -16.27 -7.36
N PRO A 18 -33.87 -16.99 -7.37
CA PRO A 18 -34.20 -17.88 -8.45
C PRO A 18 -34.47 -17.10 -9.75
N ILE A 19 -34.43 -17.83 -10.86
CA ILE A 19 -34.69 -17.37 -12.23
C ILE A 19 -35.93 -16.47 -12.35
N ASN A 20 -37.05 -16.89 -11.76
CA ASN A 20 -38.33 -16.20 -11.88
C ASN A 20 -38.63 -15.25 -10.71
N ALA A 21 -37.60 -14.86 -9.93
CA ALA A 21 -37.80 -13.99 -8.78
C ALA A 21 -38.37 -12.62 -9.22
N PRO A 22 -39.58 -12.23 -8.76
CA PRO A 22 -40.18 -10.95 -9.13
C PRO A 22 -39.42 -9.75 -8.55
N THR A 23 -38.52 -10.00 -7.60
CA THR A 23 -37.65 -9.04 -6.92
C THR A 23 -36.27 -8.88 -7.57
N TYR A 24 -35.96 -9.64 -8.63
CA TYR A 24 -34.70 -9.45 -9.34
C TYR A 24 -34.66 -8.09 -10.04
N VAL A 25 -33.56 -7.36 -9.87
CA VAL A 25 -33.31 -6.07 -10.52
C VAL A 25 -32.23 -6.28 -11.58
N ARG A 26 -32.60 -6.14 -12.85
CA ARG A 26 -31.65 -6.15 -13.96
C ARG A 26 -30.85 -4.85 -13.96
N ARG A 27 -29.52 -4.97 -14.03
CA ARG A 27 -28.57 -3.85 -14.08
C ARG A 27 -27.84 -3.83 -15.41
N GLN A 28 -27.09 -2.77 -15.68
CA GLN A 28 -26.17 -2.72 -16.83
C GLN A 28 -25.19 -3.91 -16.84
N ALA A 29 -24.71 -4.33 -15.67
CA ALA A 29 -23.80 -5.47 -15.54
C ALA A 29 -24.36 -6.78 -16.08
N ASP A 30 -25.68 -7.00 -16.04
CA ASP A 30 -26.36 -8.15 -16.63
C ASP A 30 -26.17 -8.22 -18.14
N GLN A 31 -26.28 -7.06 -18.81
CA GLN A 31 -26.10 -6.95 -20.23
C GLN A 31 -24.62 -7.05 -20.61
N ASP A 32 -23.75 -6.36 -19.87
CA ASP A 32 -22.31 -6.34 -20.13
C ASP A 32 -21.70 -7.74 -20.05
N ILE A 33 -21.97 -8.49 -18.96
CA ILE A 33 -21.41 -9.84 -18.82
C ILE A 33 -21.94 -10.78 -19.91
N TYR A 34 -23.24 -10.71 -20.19
CA TYR A 34 -23.88 -11.57 -21.20
C TYR A 34 -23.29 -11.33 -22.60
N GLU A 35 -23.20 -10.06 -23.05
CA GLU A 35 -22.66 -9.74 -24.38
C GLU A 35 -21.19 -10.13 -24.52
N ASN A 36 -20.39 -9.94 -23.47
CA ASN A 36 -18.98 -10.30 -23.49
C ASN A 36 -18.80 -11.83 -23.53
N LEU A 37 -19.61 -12.59 -22.79
CA LEU A 37 -19.59 -14.05 -22.82
C LEU A 37 -20.05 -14.61 -24.17
N GLN A 38 -21.09 -14.02 -24.80
CA GLN A 38 -21.50 -14.38 -26.16
C GLN A 38 -20.38 -14.20 -27.18
N LYS A 39 -19.55 -13.16 -27.01
CA LYS A 39 -18.36 -12.89 -27.85
C LYS A 39 -17.17 -13.80 -27.49
N GLY A 40 -17.35 -14.76 -26.59
CA GLY A 40 -16.29 -15.64 -26.10
C GLY A 40 -15.25 -14.95 -25.22
N GLN A 41 -15.52 -13.75 -24.69
CA GLN A 41 -14.55 -13.04 -23.84
C GLN A 41 -14.54 -13.62 -22.42
N PHE A 42 -13.34 -13.75 -21.85
CA PHE A 42 -13.17 -14.09 -20.44
C PHE A 42 -13.67 -12.93 -19.56
N CYS A 43 -14.60 -13.20 -18.65
CA CYS A 43 -15.19 -12.17 -17.78
C CYS A 43 -14.90 -12.46 -16.31
N TYR A 44 -14.82 -11.42 -15.48
CA TYR A 44 -14.77 -11.59 -14.03
C TYR A 44 -15.53 -10.51 -13.26
N VAL A 45 -16.22 -10.95 -12.21
CA VAL A 45 -17.05 -10.14 -11.31
C VAL A 45 -16.47 -10.26 -9.90
N LEU A 46 -15.51 -9.40 -9.59
CA LEU A 46 -14.80 -9.38 -8.31
C LEU A 46 -15.28 -8.19 -7.47
N ASN A 47 -16.17 -8.43 -6.52
CA ASN A 47 -16.82 -7.39 -5.73
C ASN A 47 -17.17 -7.88 -4.31
N SER A 48 -17.54 -6.96 -3.42
CA SER A 48 -17.92 -7.24 -2.04
C SER A 48 -19.08 -8.26 -1.91
N ARG A 49 -19.25 -8.82 -0.71
CA ARG A 49 -20.35 -9.74 -0.41
C ARG A 49 -21.70 -9.04 -0.58
N GLN A 50 -22.75 -9.83 -0.81
CA GLN A 50 -24.13 -9.34 -0.85
C GLN A 50 -24.44 -8.32 -1.99
N MET A 51 -23.64 -8.33 -3.06
CA MET A 51 -23.83 -7.49 -4.27
C MET A 51 -24.63 -8.17 -5.40
N GLY A 52 -25.23 -9.33 -5.14
CA GLY A 52 -26.05 -10.07 -6.11
C GLY A 52 -25.25 -10.82 -7.20
N LYS A 53 -23.99 -11.19 -6.92
CA LYS A 53 -23.10 -11.91 -7.87
C LYS A 53 -23.70 -13.24 -8.33
N SER A 54 -24.11 -14.09 -7.39
CA SER A 54 -24.65 -15.41 -7.70
C SER A 54 -26.04 -15.32 -8.37
N SER A 55 -26.85 -14.30 -8.05
CA SER A 55 -28.11 -14.05 -8.77
C SER A 55 -27.86 -13.61 -10.22
N LEU A 56 -26.87 -12.72 -10.43
CA LEU A 56 -26.40 -12.34 -11.77
C LEU A 56 -25.97 -13.56 -12.58
N ARG A 57 -25.17 -14.45 -11.99
CA ARG A 57 -24.74 -15.71 -12.62
C ARG A 57 -25.94 -16.54 -13.08
N VAL A 58 -26.91 -16.79 -12.19
CA VAL A 58 -28.12 -17.58 -12.50
C VAL A 58 -28.87 -17.01 -13.69
N GLN A 59 -29.09 -15.70 -13.73
CA GLN A 59 -29.85 -15.02 -14.79
C GLN A 59 -29.12 -15.05 -16.14
N VAL A 60 -27.82 -14.79 -16.13
CA VAL A 60 -26.99 -14.79 -17.34
C VAL A 60 -26.83 -16.20 -17.90
N MET A 61 -26.57 -17.17 -17.03
CA MET A 61 -26.44 -18.59 -17.40
C MET A 61 -27.72 -19.09 -18.07
N GLN A 62 -28.89 -18.82 -17.48
CA GLN A 62 -30.16 -19.21 -18.08
C GLN A 62 -30.38 -18.56 -19.45
N ARG A 63 -30.08 -17.26 -19.58
CA ARG A 63 -30.24 -16.54 -20.85
C ARG A 63 -29.35 -17.14 -21.95
N LEU A 64 -28.10 -17.48 -21.62
CA LEU A 64 -27.18 -18.16 -22.55
C LEU A 64 -27.69 -19.56 -22.94
N GLN A 65 -28.20 -20.33 -21.98
CA GLN A 65 -28.78 -21.66 -22.24
C GLN A 65 -29.99 -21.60 -23.17
N GLN A 66 -30.85 -20.58 -23.03
CA GLN A 66 -31.99 -20.34 -23.94
C GLN A 66 -31.55 -20.05 -25.38
N GLU A 67 -30.31 -19.60 -25.57
CA GLU A 67 -29.71 -19.32 -26.87
C GLU A 67 -28.84 -20.47 -27.39
N GLY A 68 -28.88 -21.62 -26.73
CA GLY A 68 -28.19 -22.83 -27.16
C GLY A 68 -26.73 -22.94 -26.71
N PHE A 69 -26.29 -22.12 -25.75
CA PHE A 69 -24.98 -22.33 -25.11
C PHE A 69 -25.06 -23.47 -24.08
N ALA A 70 -24.04 -24.33 -24.06
CA ALA A 70 -23.80 -25.23 -22.95
C ALA A 70 -23.18 -24.42 -21.80
N CYS A 71 -23.77 -24.46 -20.61
CA CYS A 71 -23.24 -23.74 -19.45
C CYS A 71 -23.05 -24.66 -18.25
N ALA A 72 -21.96 -24.45 -17.50
CA ALA A 72 -21.71 -25.09 -16.22
C ALA A 72 -21.40 -24.06 -15.15
N ALA A 73 -21.73 -24.39 -13.90
CA ALA A 73 -21.38 -23.59 -12.74
C ALA A 73 -20.61 -24.43 -11.74
N VAL A 74 -19.40 -23.99 -11.40
CA VAL A 74 -18.52 -24.62 -10.43
C VAL A 74 -18.45 -23.72 -9.21
N ASP A 75 -19.05 -24.17 -8.11
CA ASP A 75 -18.94 -23.52 -6.81
C ASP A 75 -17.72 -24.08 -6.08
N ILE A 76 -16.68 -23.25 -5.89
CA ILE A 76 -15.44 -23.70 -5.25
C ILE A 76 -15.66 -24.07 -3.78
N THR A 77 -16.59 -23.41 -3.08
CA THR A 77 -16.90 -23.74 -1.69
C THR A 77 -17.47 -25.16 -1.60
N ALA A 78 -18.32 -25.56 -2.56
CA ALA A 78 -18.98 -26.87 -2.56
C ALA A 78 -18.02 -28.05 -2.76
N ILE A 79 -16.88 -27.83 -3.42
CA ILE A 79 -15.84 -28.87 -3.63
C ILE A 79 -15.11 -29.20 -2.32
N GLY A 80 -15.03 -28.24 -1.40
CA GLY A 80 -14.31 -28.36 -0.14
C GLY A 80 -13.05 -27.50 -0.12
N THR A 81 -12.84 -26.84 1.03
CA THR A 81 -11.75 -25.88 1.23
C THR A 81 -10.83 -26.24 2.40
N ALA A 82 -11.29 -27.08 3.32
CA ALA A 82 -10.54 -27.53 4.49
C ALA A 82 -10.10 -28.98 4.29
N ASP A 83 -8.81 -29.26 4.47
CA ASP A 83 -8.21 -30.60 4.44
C ASP A 83 -8.40 -31.41 3.15
N ILE A 84 -8.55 -30.72 2.01
CA ILE A 84 -8.64 -31.34 0.67
C ILE A 84 -7.27 -31.41 -0.02
N THR A 85 -6.98 -32.53 -0.70
CA THR A 85 -5.75 -32.65 -1.51
C THR A 85 -5.94 -32.04 -2.90
N PRO A 86 -4.86 -31.69 -3.62
CA PRO A 86 -4.95 -31.27 -5.02
C PRO A 86 -5.71 -32.27 -5.89
N GLU A 87 -5.45 -33.57 -5.74
CA GLU A 87 -6.12 -34.63 -6.49
C GLU A 87 -7.63 -34.61 -6.29
N GLN A 88 -8.07 -34.54 -5.04
CA GLN A 88 -9.50 -34.48 -4.69
C GLN A 88 -10.15 -33.20 -5.21
N TRP A 89 -9.46 -32.07 -5.09
CA TRP A 89 -9.97 -30.78 -5.53
C TRP A 89 -10.17 -30.72 -7.06
N TYR A 90 -9.16 -31.10 -7.85
CA TYR A 90 -9.27 -31.11 -9.31
C TYR A 90 -10.26 -32.19 -9.80
N ALA A 91 -10.33 -33.36 -9.14
CA ALA A 91 -11.34 -34.37 -9.46
C ALA A 91 -12.76 -33.82 -9.18
N GLY A 92 -12.96 -33.11 -8.07
CA GLY A 92 -14.23 -32.45 -7.75
C GLY A 92 -14.62 -31.36 -8.73
N VAL A 93 -13.65 -30.59 -9.25
CA VAL A 93 -13.89 -29.64 -10.36
C VAL A 93 -14.40 -30.39 -11.60
N ILE A 94 -13.74 -31.47 -12.01
CA ILE A 94 -14.18 -32.26 -13.18
C ILE A 94 -15.55 -32.87 -12.94
N ASP A 95 -15.80 -33.47 -11.78
CA ASP A 95 -17.10 -34.06 -11.43
C ASP A 95 -18.23 -33.03 -11.52
N THR A 96 -17.99 -31.82 -10.99
CA THR A 96 -18.96 -30.72 -11.08
C THR A 96 -19.26 -30.31 -12.52
N LEU A 97 -18.24 -30.31 -13.40
CA LEU A 97 -18.42 -30.05 -14.83
C LEU A 97 -19.20 -31.18 -15.51
N VAL A 98 -18.84 -32.44 -15.24
CA VAL A 98 -19.53 -33.63 -15.77
C VAL A 98 -21.00 -33.60 -15.40
N GLY A 99 -21.34 -33.30 -14.15
CA GLY A 99 -22.72 -33.17 -13.71
C GLY A 99 -23.44 -31.98 -14.33
N SER A 100 -22.79 -30.81 -14.40
CA SER A 100 -23.40 -29.61 -15.00
C SER A 100 -23.73 -29.79 -16.49
N PHE A 101 -22.89 -30.53 -17.23
CA PHE A 101 -23.10 -30.81 -18.65
C PHE A 101 -23.85 -32.13 -18.91
N ASN A 102 -24.31 -32.83 -17.88
CA ASN A 102 -24.99 -34.13 -17.96
C ASN A 102 -24.19 -35.21 -18.71
N LEU A 103 -22.88 -35.31 -18.46
CA LEU A 103 -21.97 -36.21 -19.17
C LEU A 103 -21.79 -37.60 -18.54
N TYR A 104 -22.44 -37.89 -17.40
CA TYR A 104 -22.27 -39.16 -16.67
C TYR A 104 -22.58 -40.42 -17.49
N THR A 105 -23.42 -40.33 -18.53
CA THR A 105 -23.74 -41.47 -19.40
C THR A 105 -22.67 -41.75 -20.46
N SER A 106 -21.84 -40.75 -20.76
CA SER A 106 -20.84 -40.77 -21.84
C SER A 106 -19.40 -40.72 -21.32
N PHE A 107 -19.21 -40.43 -20.04
CA PHE A 107 -17.91 -40.25 -19.42
C PHE A 107 -17.90 -40.80 -17.99
N ASP A 108 -16.98 -41.72 -17.72
CA ASP A 108 -16.73 -42.26 -16.38
C ASP A 108 -15.48 -41.62 -15.76
N LEU A 109 -15.69 -40.80 -14.73
CA LEU A 109 -14.61 -40.04 -14.09
C LEU A 109 -13.61 -40.96 -13.38
N GLU A 110 -14.08 -42.00 -12.67
CA GLU A 110 -13.23 -42.84 -11.84
C GLU A 110 -12.21 -43.62 -12.68
N THR A 111 -12.68 -44.28 -13.75
CA THR A 111 -11.81 -45.02 -14.68
C THR A 111 -10.87 -44.05 -15.38
N TRP A 112 -11.39 -42.95 -15.95
CA TRP A 112 -10.58 -41.99 -16.70
C TRP A 112 -9.50 -41.33 -15.83
N TRP A 113 -9.82 -40.99 -14.59
CA TRP A 113 -8.87 -40.39 -13.67
C TRP A 113 -7.72 -41.35 -13.32
N THR A 114 -8.04 -42.64 -13.16
CA THR A 114 -7.07 -43.71 -12.84
C THR A 114 -6.16 -44.00 -14.02
N GLU A 115 -6.70 -44.10 -15.23
CA GLU A 115 -5.93 -44.31 -16.47
C GLU A 115 -4.95 -43.16 -16.76
N ASN A 116 -5.29 -41.94 -16.31
CA ASN A 116 -4.45 -40.75 -16.47
C ASN A 116 -3.58 -40.46 -15.24
N SER A 117 -3.33 -41.47 -14.39
CA SER A 117 -2.60 -41.34 -13.12
C SER A 117 -1.18 -40.75 -13.23
N LEU A 118 -0.54 -40.87 -14.40
CA LEU A 118 0.78 -40.31 -14.67
C LEU A 118 0.80 -38.79 -14.86
N LEU A 119 -0.35 -38.17 -15.10
CA LEU A 119 -0.48 -36.71 -15.28
C LEU A 119 -0.72 -36.01 -13.95
N SER A 120 -0.21 -34.79 -13.82
CA SER A 120 -0.54 -33.94 -12.68
C SER A 120 -2.04 -33.58 -12.67
N PRO A 121 -2.62 -33.22 -11.51
CA PRO A 121 -4.05 -32.90 -11.42
C PRO A 121 -4.52 -31.83 -12.41
N VAL A 122 -3.74 -30.75 -12.60
CA VAL A 122 -4.06 -29.70 -13.58
C VAL A 122 -3.94 -30.18 -15.03
N GLN A 123 -2.98 -31.07 -15.33
CA GLN A 123 -2.86 -31.67 -16.66
C GLN A 123 -4.04 -32.60 -16.97
N ARG A 124 -4.57 -33.31 -15.97
CA ARG A 124 -5.81 -34.08 -16.10
C ARG A 124 -6.98 -33.16 -16.42
N LEU A 125 -7.17 -32.06 -15.68
CA LEU A 125 -8.21 -31.09 -16.02
C LEU A 125 -8.04 -30.52 -17.44
N SER A 126 -6.82 -30.19 -17.84
CA SER A 126 -6.51 -29.73 -19.22
C SER A 126 -6.89 -30.77 -20.27
N LYS A 127 -6.52 -32.04 -20.06
CA LYS A 127 -6.80 -33.13 -20.99
C LYS A 127 -8.30 -33.43 -21.06
N PHE A 128 -9.00 -33.39 -19.92
CA PHE A 128 -10.46 -33.52 -19.87
C PHE A 128 -11.15 -32.44 -20.69
N ILE A 129 -10.73 -31.18 -20.55
CA ILE A 129 -11.27 -30.07 -21.36
C ILE A 129 -11.07 -30.36 -22.86
N GLU A 130 -9.87 -30.78 -23.24
CA GLU A 130 -9.50 -30.98 -24.64
C GLU A 130 -10.16 -32.19 -25.30
N THR A 131 -10.12 -33.35 -24.64
CA THR A 131 -10.49 -34.63 -25.26
C THR A 131 -11.88 -35.12 -24.89
N VAL A 132 -12.55 -34.49 -23.93
CA VAL A 132 -13.88 -34.90 -23.48
C VAL A 132 -14.86 -33.76 -23.67
N LEU A 133 -14.61 -32.62 -23.00
CA LEU A 133 -15.57 -31.52 -22.98
C LEU A 133 -15.72 -30.86 -24.36
N LEU A 134 -14.62 -30.56 -25.04
CA LEU A 134 -14.66 -29.98 -26.39
C LEU A 134 -15.08 -30.98 -27.48
N ASP A 135 -14.94 -32.29 -27.25
CA ASP A 135 -15.31 -33.34 -28.21
C ASP A 135 -16.80 -33.72 -28.11
N LEU A 136 -17.31 -33.89 -26.89
CA LEU A 136 -18.70 -34.29 -26.64
C LEU A 136 -19.70 -33.14 -26.77
N ILE A 137 -19.25 -31.89 -26.65
CA ILE A 137 -20.11 -30.71 -26.76
C ILE A 137 -19.72 -29.95 -28.03
N ASP A 138 -20.67 -29.79 -28.95
CA ASP A 138 -20.50 -29.13 -30.26
C ASP A 138 -20.90 -27.65 -30.25
N THR A 139 -21.68 -27.22 -29.26
CA THR A 139 -22.11 -25.83 -29.06
C THR A 139 -21.06 -24.96 -28.34
N ASN A 140 -21.36 -23.68 -28.16
CA ASN A 140 -20.51 -22.79 -27.36
C ASN A 140 -20.64 -23.12 -25.86
N ILE A 141 -19.52 -23.13 -25.16
CA ILE A 141 -19.40 -23.54 -23.76
C ILE A 141 -19.01 -22.36 -22.88
N VAL A 142 -19.78 -22.14 -21.82
CA VAL A 142 -19.47 -21.13 -20.78
C VAL A 142 -19.34 -21.81 -19.43
N ILE A 143 -18.17 -21.69 -18.80
CA ILE A 143 -17.93 -22.21 -17.45
C ILE A 143 -17.91 -21.04 -16.47
N PHE A 144 -18.89 -20.99 -15.56
CA PHE A 144 -18.94 -20.05 -14.45
C PHE A 144 -18.22 -20.65 -13.25
N ILE A 145 -17.27 -19.92 -12.68
CA ILE A 145 -16.58 -20.29 -11.44
C ILE A 145 -17.05 -19.31 -10.36
N ASP A 146 -17.84 -19.80 -9.41
CA ASP A 146 -18.44 -19.01 -8.33
C ASP A 146 -17.67 -19.20 -7.00
N GLU A 147 -17.82 -18.23 -6.09
CA GLU A 147 -17.10 -18.19 -4.80
C GLU A 147 -15.58 -18.45 -4.93
N ILE A 148 -14.93 -17.87 -5.97
CA ILE A 148 -13.49 -18.08 -6.23
C ILE A 148 -12.59 -17.69 -5.05
N ASP A 149 -13.03 -16.80 -4.16
CA ASP A 149 -12.29 -16.43 -2.94
C ASP A 149 -12.08 -17.61 -1.99
N SER A 150 -12.85 -18.68 -2.12
CA SER A 150 -12.68 -19.93 -1.37
C SER A 150 -11.30 -20.58 -1.57
N ILE A 151 -10.67 -20.40 -2.73
CA ILE A 151 -9.33 -20.96 -2.99
C ILE A 151 -8.26 -20.37 -2.06
N LEU A 152 -8.49 -19.18 -1.51
CA LEU A 152 -7.54 -18.52 -0.60
C LEU A 152 -7.38 -19.28 0.73
N SER A 153 -8.31 -20.20 1.02
CA SER A 153 -8.27 -21.05 2.21
C SER A 153 -7.60 -22.40 1.96
N LEU A 154 -7.20 -22.70 0.72
CA LEU A 154 -6.55 -23.97 0.38
C LEU A 154 -5.09 -23.97 0.83
N ASN A 155 -4.62 -25.14 1.27
CA ASN A 155 -3.25 -25.34 1.75
C ASN A 155 -2.23 -25.65 0.63
N PHE A 156 -2.61 -25.48 -0.64
CA PHE A 156 -1.76 -25.71 -1.80
C PHE A 156 -1.92 -24.59 -2.84
N ASN A 157 -0.92 -24.46 -3.72
CA ASN A 157 -0.90 -23.42 -4.75
C ASN A 157 -1.90 -23.73 -5.89
N THR A 158 -2.73 -22.75 -6.24
CA THR A 158 -3.74 -22.83 -7.33
C THR A 158 -3.39 -21.97 -8.55
N ASP A 159 -2.19 -21.38 -8.63
CA ASP A 159 -1.75 -20.57 -9.78
C ASP A 159 -1.82 -21.33 -11.12
N ASP A 160 -1.61 -22.65 -11.09
CA ASP A 160 -1.71 -23.52 -12.28
C ASP A 160 -3.13 -23.61 -12.83
N PHE A 161 -4.16 -23.54 -11.96
CA PHE A 161 -5.56 -23.49 -12.39
C PHE A 161 -5.85 -22.23 -13.21
N PHE A 162 -5.37 -21.07 -12.76
CA PHE A 162 -5.51 -19.81 -13.51
C PHE A 162 -4.67 -19.80 -14.79
N THR A 163 -3.49 -20.43 -14.74
CA THR A 163 -2.64 -20.62 -15.93
C THR A 163 -3.34 -21.46 -16.98
N LEU A 164 -4.07 -22.51 -16.58
CA LEU A 164 -4.88 -23.32 -17.48
C LEU A 164 -6.02 -22.52 -18.14
N ILE A 165 -6.73 -21.66 -17.40
CA ILE A 165 -7.76 -20.78 -17.97
C ILE A 165 -7.16 -19.87 -19.06
N ARG A 166 -6.00 -19.27 -18.77
CA ARG A 166 -5.27 -18.44 -19.74
C ARG A 166 -4.81 -19.27 -20.95
N GLU A 167 -4.34 -20.48 -20.74
CA GLU A 167 -3.90 -21.38 -21.82
C GLU A 167 -5.06 -21.75 -22.75
N CYS A 168 -6.25 -22.02 -22.21
CA CYS A 168 -7.46 -22.26 -23.01
C CYS A 168 -7.77 -21.08 -23.95
N TYR A 169 -7.56 -19.84 -23.49
CA TYR A 169 -7.72 -18.66 -24.33
C TYR A 169 -6.63 -18.56 -25.41
N ASN A 170 -5.37 -18.83 -25.08
CA ASN A 170 -4.26 -18.74 -26.03
C ASN A 170 -4.38 -19.77 -27.17
N ARG A 171 -4.83 -21.00 -26.86
CA ARG A 171 -5.03 -22.09 -27.84
C ARG A 171 -6.05 -21.77 -28.92
N ARG A 172 -6.91 -20.76 -28.72
CA ARG A 172 -7.85 -20.30 -29.76
C ARG A 172 -7.16 -19.89 -31.06
N ALA A 173 -5.89 -19.46 -30.99
CA ALA A 173 -5.13 -19.02 -32.16
C ALA A 173 -4.83 -20.15 -33.15
N ASN A 174 -4.69 -21.39 -32.69
CA ASN A 174 -4.28 -22.54 -33.52
C ASN A 174 -5.21 -23.76 -33.39
N GLN A 175 -6.15 -23.75 -32.45
CA GLN A 175 -7.12 -24.83 -32.22
C GLN A 175 -8.55 -24.25 -32.20
N PRO A 176 -9.28 -24.33 -33.33
CA PRO A 176 -10.61 -23.71 -33.46
C PRO A 176 -11.62 -24.16 -32.39
N ALA A 177 -11.52 -25.40 -31.90
CA ALA A 177 -12.39 -25.92 -30.85
C ALA A 177 -12.38 -25.04 -29.58
N TYR A 178 -11.22 -24.49 -29.20
CA TYR A 178 -11.11 -23.61 -28.02
C TYR A 178 -11.82 -22.27 -28.18
N SER A 179 -12.14 -21.85 -29.42
CA SER A 179 -12.90 -20.61 -29.65
C SER A 179 -14.34 -20.71 -29.13
N ARG A 180 -14.84 -21.93 -28.94
CA ARG A 180 -16.16 -22.21 -28.35
C ARG A 180 -16.18 -22.16 -26.83
N LEU A 181 -15.02 -22.21 -26.16
CA LEU A 181 -14.93 -22.28 -24.70
C LEU A 181 -14.58 -20.91 -24.09
N THR A 182 -15.39 -20.42 -23.15
CA THR A 182 -15.07 -19.24 -22.34
C THR A 182 -15.39 -19.44 -20.86
N PHE A 183 -14.88 -18.53 -20.03
CA PHE A 183 -14.98 -18.58 -18.57
C PHE A 183 -15.56 -17.28 -18.00
N ALA A 184 -16.26 -17.39 -16.88
CA ALA A 184 -16.68 -16.27 -16.04
C ALA A 184 -16.29 -16.56 -14.58
N ILE A 185 -15.50 -15.68 -13.94
CA ILE A 185 -15.09 -15.85 -12.53
C ILE A 185 -15.86 -14.87 -11.63
N LEU A 186 -16.46 -15.35 -10.54
CA LEU A 186 -17.18 -14.54 -9.57
C LEU A 186 -16.66 -14.80 -8.16
N GLY A 187 -16.48 -13.74 -7.37
CA GLY A 187 -16.11 -13.88 -5.95
C GLY A 187 -15.73 -12.57 -5.27
N VAL A 188 -15.22 -12.70 -4.05
CA VAL A 188 -14.91 -11.59 -3.13
C VAL A 188 -13.41 -11.51 -2.88
N SER A 189 -12.67 -11.18 -3.94
CA SER A 189 -11.22 -11.13 -3.91
C SER A 189 -10.70 -10.09 -4.89
N THR A 190 -9.44 -9.67 -4.76
CA THR A 190 -8.77 -8.92 -5.82
C THR A 190 -8.05 -9.86 -6.79
N PRO A 191 -7.82 -9.44 -8.05
CA PRO A 191 -6.98 -10.22 -8.96
C PRO A 191 -5.61 -10.59 -8.40
N SER A 192 -5.03 -9.74 -7.54
CA SER A 192 -3.69 -9.96 -6.95
C SER A 192 -3.71 -10.93 -5.77
N ASP A 193 -4.85 -11.12 -5.12
CA ASP A 193 -4.99 -12.12 -4.05
C ASP A 193 -5.16 -13.53 -4.64
N LEU A 194 -5.82 -13.65 -5.80
CA LEU A 194 -6.12 -14.93 -6.44
C LEU A 194 -4.92 -15.60 -7.12
N ILE A 195 -3.93 -14.82 -7.59
CA ILE A 195 -2.76 -15.37 -8.27
C ILE A 195 -1.50 -14.59 -7.89
N GLN A 196 -0.45 -15.32 -7.49
CA GLN A 196 0.81 -14.70 -7.09
C GLN A 196 1.66 -14.29 -8.30
N LEU A 197 1.69 -15.15 -9.33
CA LEU A 197 2.45 -14.93 -10.56
C LEU A 197 1.75 -13.98 -11.55
N LYS A 198 1.95 -12.67 -11.39
CA LYS A 198 1.34 -11.60 -12.21
C LYS A 198 1.56 -11.72 -13.73
N GLY A 199 2.64 -12.36 -14.19
CA GLY A 199 2.91 -12.58 -15.62
C GLY A 199 2.03 -13.64 -16.29
N ARG A 200 1.39 -14.51 -15.49
CA ARG A 200 0.60 -15.66 -15.97
C ARG A 200 -0.89 -15.52 -15.70
N THR A 201 -1.31 -14.36 -15.19
CA THR A 201 -2.71 -14.14 -14.81
C THR A 201 -3.66 -14.08 -16.02
N PRO A 202 -4.84 -14.73 -15.94
CA PRO A 202 -5.90 -14.55 -16.92
C PRO A 202 -6.58 -13.18 -16.79
N PHE A 203 -6.42 -12.47 -15.66
CA PHE A 203 -7.07 -11.16 -15.45
C PHE A 203 -6.56 -10.06 -16.39
N ASN A 204 -5.39 -10.23 -17.01
CA ASN A 204 -4.84 -9.30 -18.01
C ASN A 204 -5.54 -9.39 -19.37
N ILE A 205 -6.17 -10.53 -19.68
CA ILE A 205 -6.91 -10.76 -20.94
C ILE A 205 -8.42 -10.73 -20.72
N GLY A 206 -8.87 -10.66 -19.46
CA GLY A 206 -10.28 -10.67 -19.08
C GLY A 206 -10.92 -9.30 -19.00
N ARG A 207 -12.24 -9.27 -19.10
CA ARG A 207 -13.08 -8.09 -18.85
C ARG A 207 -13.58 -8.08 -17.42
N ALA A 208 -13.22 -7.04 -16.67
CA ALA A 208 -13.83 -6.74 -15.39
C ALA A 208 -15.27 -6.27 -15.61
N ILE A 209 -16.22 -6.90 -14.92
CA ILE A 209 -17.61 -6.46 -14.86
C ILE A 209 -17.84 -5.85 -13.49
N ASP A 210 -18.08 -4.54 -13.45
CA ASP A 210 -18.32 -3.83 -12.20
C ASP A 210 -19.78 -4.00 -11.77
N LEU A 211 -19.99 -4.26 -10.47
CA LEU A 211 -21.34 -4.33 -9.91
C LEU A 211 -21.61 -3.08 -9.09
N THR A 212 -22.54 -2.29 -9.58
CA THR A 212 -23.03 -1.09 -8.90
C THR A 212 -24.30 -1.41 -8.11
N GLY A 213 -24.63 -0.49 -7.19
CA GLY A 213 -25.92 -0.49 -6.50
C GLY A 213 -27.05 -0.06 -7.42
N PHE A 214 -28.26 -0.51 -7.12
CA PHE A 214 -29.47 -0.26 -7.89
C PHE A 214 -29.76 1.23 -8.05
N GLN A 215 -30.13 1.62 -9.27
CA GLN A 215 -30.69 2.93 -9.58
C GLN A 215 -32.22 2.91 -9.47
N LEU A 216 -32.82 4.10 -9.34
CA LEU A 216 -34.27 4.23 -9.15
C LEU A 216 -35.08 3.70 -10.34
N ASP A 217 -34.57 3.91 -11.56
CA ASP A 217 -35.18 3.44 -12.81
C ASP A 217 -35.04 1.92 -13.00
N GLU A 218 -34.00 1.31 -12.44
CA GLU A 218 -33.79 -0.14 -12.40
C GLU A 218 -34.68 -0.83 -11.35
N ALA A 219 -34.86 -0.20 -10.17
CA ALA A 219 -35.52 -0.78 -8.99
C ALA A 219 -37.06 -0.84 -9.07
N LYS A 220 -37.65 -0.71 -10.26
CA LYS A 220 -39.11 -0.79 -10.48
C LYS A 220 -39.70 -2.12 -10.03
N SER A 221 -38.96 -3.22 -10.26
CA SER A 221 -39.40 -4.55 -9.86
C SER A 221 -39.60 -4.61 -8.35
N LEU A 222 -38.63 -4.12 -7.57
CA LEU A 222 -38.72 -3.98 -6.11
C LEU A 222 -39.84 -3.03 -5.69
N ALA A 223 -39.99 -1.87 -6.33
CA ALA A 223 -40.98 -0.87 -5.93
C ALA A 223 -42.42 -1.44 -5.95
N ARG A 224 -42.73 -2.33 -6.89
CA ARG A 224 -44.03 -3.01 -7.00
C ARG A 224 -44.47 -3.68 -5.69
N GLY A 225 -43.53 -4.26 -4.93
CA GLY A 225 -43.85 -4.92 -3.66
C GLY A 225 -44.27 -3.97 -2.54
N LEU A 226 -44.15 -2.64 -2.73
CA LEU A 226 -44.54 -1.61 -1.76
C LEU A 226 -45.90 -0.98 -2.08
N GLU A 227 -46.56 -1.37 -3.17
CA GLU A 227 -47.87 -0.84 -3.60
C GLU A 227 -48.96 -0.97 -2.51
N THR A 228 -48.87 -1.98 -1.66
CA THR A 228 -49.87 -2.26 -0.62
C THR A 228 -49.72 -1.37 0.62
N VAL A 229 -48.60 -0.67 0.78
CA VAL A 229 -48.27 0.09 2.00
C VAL A 229 -48.12 1.59 1.77
N GLY A 230 -47.97 2.06 0.54
CA GLY A 230 -47.87 3.49 0.25
C GLY A 230 -47.54 3.78 -1.21
N ASN A 231 -46.99 4.98 -1.50
CA ASN A 231 -46.54 5.31 -2.84
C ASN A 231 -45.23 4.55 -3.16
N PRO A 232 -45.24 3.59 -4.10
CA PRO A 232 -44.10 2.69 -4.30
C PRO A 232 -42.86 3.41 -4.86
N GLN A 233 -43.03 4.40 -5.74
CA GLN A 233 -41.89 5.17 -6.27
C GLN A 233 -41.26 6.08 -5.20
N ALA A 234 -42.09 6.77 -4.41
CA ALA A 234 -41.59 7.63 -3.33
C ALA A 234 -40.87 6.82 -2.26
N LEU A 235 -41.45 5.69 -1.83
CA LEU A 235 -40.82 4.78 -0.87
C LEU A 235 -39.51 4.21 -1.41
N MET A 236 -39.49 3.74 -2.66
CA MET A 236 -38.26 3.20 -3.26
C MET A 236 -37.16 4.26 -3.33
N GLN A 237 -37.50 5.51 -3.67
CA GLN A 237 -36.54 6.60 -3.66
C GLN A 237 -35.92 6.83 -2.27
N GLU A 238 -36.72 6.78 -1.22
CA GLU A 238 -36.23 6.92 0.16
C GLU A 238 -35.41 5.70 0.61
N VAL A 239 -35.85 4.49 0.27
CA VAL A 239 -35.08 3.25 0.52
C VAL A 239 -33.69 3.37 -0.13
N LEU A 240 -33.62 3.73 -1.42
CA LEU A 240 -32.35 3.86 -2.13
C LEU A 240 -31.47 4.98 -1.58
N LYS A 241 -32.04 6.08 -1.06
CA LYS A 241 -31.27 7.13 -0.36
C LYS A 241 -30.55 6.58 0.87
N TRP A 242 -31.17 5.66 1.61
CA TRP A 242 -30.58 5.05 2.80
C TRP A 242 -29.58 3.94 2.46
N THR A 243 -29.93 3.07 1.52
CA THR A 243 -29.15 1.85 1.19
C THR A 243 -28.08 2.09 0.13
N GLY A 244 -28.13 3.22 -0.57
CA GLY A 244 -27.27 3.52 -1.71
C GLY A 244 -27.44 2.55 -2.88
N GLY A 245 -28.57 1.84 -2.92
CA GLY A 245 -28.84 0.77 -3.90
C GLY A 245 -28.12 -0.55 -3.61
N GLN A 246 -27.49 -0.72 -2.44
CA GLN A 246 -26.83 -1.99 -2.10
C GLN A 246 -27.89 -3.12 -2.09
N PRO A 247 -27.72 -4.21 -2.86
CA PRO A 247 -28.82 -5.15 -3.13
C PRO A 247 -29.46 -5.78 -1.91
N PHE A 248 -28.65 -6.28 -0.97
CA PHE A 248 -29.13 -6.93 0.23
C PHE A 248 -29.88 -5.98 1.16
N LEU A 249 -29.32 -4.81 1.45
CA LEU A 249 -29.94 -3.77 2.28
C LEU A 249 -31.20 -3.23 1.64
N THR A 250 -31.23 -3.07 0.32
CA THR A 250 -32.41 -2.60 -0.41
C THR A 250 -33.56 -3.59 -0.23
N GLN A 251 -33.31 -4.89 -0.42
CA GLN A 251 -34.34 -5.91 -0.16
C GLN A 251 -34.70 -6.02 1.33
N LYS A 252 -33.72 -5.95 2.24
CA LYS A 252 -33.95 -5.98 3.69
C LYS A 252 -34.87 -4.83 4.11
N LEU A 253 -34.57 -3.61 3.68
CA LEU A 253 -35.38 -2.45 4.02
C LEU A 253 -36.77 -2.51 3.38
N CYS A 254 -36.90 -2.96 2.13
CA CYS A 254 -38.21 -3.18 1.53
C CYS A 254 -39.05 -4.22 2.30
N LYS A 255 -38.41 -5.30 2.77
CA LYS A 255 -39.06 -6.31 3.63
C LYS A 255 -39.51 -5.72 4.96
N LEU A 256 -38.67 -4.90 5.61
CA LEU A 256 -39.03 -4.22 6.85
C LEU A 256 -40.22 -3.27 6.65
N VAL A 257 -40.20 -2.47 5.57
CA VAL A 257 -41.31 -1.57 5.21
C VAL A 257 -42.62 -2.35 5.05
N LEU A 258 -42.58 -3.50 4.37
CA LEU A 258 -43.76 -4.35 4.16
C LEU A 258 -44.26 -4.98 5.47
N ASN A 259 -43.35 -5.41 6.35
CA ASN A 259 -43.67 -6.11 7.60
C ASN A 259 -44.35 -5.23 8.65
N VAL A 260 -44.18 -3.90 8.60
CA VAL A 260 -44.89 -3.00 9.54
C VAL A 260 -46.41 -3.04 9.29
N GLY A 261 -46.84 -3.29 8.05
CA GLY A 261 -48.24 -3.54 7.72
C GLY A 261 -49.20 -2.36 7.89
N VAL A 262 -48.68 -1.15 8.14
CA VAL A 262 -49.46 0.09 8.30
C VAL A 262 -49.33 0.92 7.02
N ALA A 263 -50.44 1.50 6.57
CA ALA A 263 -50.44 2.43 5.44
C ALA A 263 -49.62 3.68 5.77
N ILE A 264 -48.64 3.98 4.93
CA ILE A 264 -47.73 5.11 5.07
C ILE A 264 -48.41 6.34 4.47
N PRO A 265 -48.60 7.43 5.24
CA PRO A 265 -49.22 8.65 4.74
C PRO A 265 -48.43 9.23 3.56
N THR A 266 -49.16 9.69 2.54
CA THR A 266 -48.55 10.33 1.37
C THR A 266 -47.85 11.63 1.77
N SER A 267 -46.63 11.84 1.26
CA SER A 267 -45.74 12.96 1.60
C SER A 267 -45.02 12.83 2.96
N GLU A 268 -45.22 11.74 3.70
CA GLU A 268 -44.50 11.44 4.94
C GLU A 268 -43.50 10.28 4.80
N GLU A 269 -43.33 9.73 3.59
CA GLU A 269 -42.51 8.54 3.32
C GLU A 269 -41.06 8.72 3.82
N ALA A 270 -40.47 9.90 3.61
CA ALA A 270 -39.09 10.18 4.02
C ALA A 270 -38.90 10.17 5.56
N ALA A 271 -39.85 10.77 6.28
CA ALA A 271 -39.81 10.79 7.75
C ALA A 271 -40.05 9.39 8.32
N TRP A 272 -40.99 8.66 7.73
CA TRP A 272 -41.35 7.31 8.15
C TRP A 272 -40.20 6.32 7.92
N VAL A 273 -39.62 6.30 6.71
CA VAL A 273 -38.48 5.41 6.40
C VAL A 273 -37.28 5.74 7.28
N LYS A 274 -37.02 7.03 7.56
CA LYS A 274 -35.97 7.45 8.49
C LYS A 274 -36.19 6.88 9.90
N SER A 275 -37.40 6.96 10.44
CA SER A 275 -37.70 6.39 11.76
C SER A 275 -37.54 4.87 11.77
N LEU A 276 -38.07 4.19 10.75
CA LEU A 276 -37.92 2.74 10.61
C LEU A 276 -36.45 2.30 10.58
N VAL A 277 -35.64 2.93 9.72
CA VAL A 277 -34.21 2.61 9.61
C VAL A 277 -33.48 2.85 10.93
N ARG A 278 -33.81 3.95 11.62
CA ARG A 278 -33.18 4.27 12.89
C ARG A 278 -33.50 3.22 13.95
N GLU A 279 -34.77 2.91 14.14
CA GLU A 279 -35.26 2.00 15.20
C GLU A 279 -34.91 0.52 14.94
N GLN A 280 -34.95 0.08 13.67
CA GLN A 280 -34.83 -1.34 13.30
C GLN A 280 -33.53 -1.73 12.57
N VAL A 281 -32.63 -0.78 12.32
CA VAL A 281 -31.34 -1.08 11.66
C VAL A 281 -30.15 -0.44 12.38
N ILE A 282 -30.27 0.80 12.88
CA ILE A 282 -29.12 1.56 13.40
C ILE A 282 -29.04 1.45 14.93
N GLU A 283 -30.14 1.67 15.64
CA GLU A 283 -30.17 1.57 17.10
C GLU A 283 -30.01 0.11 17.51
N ASN A 284 -29.03 -0.17 18.38
CA ASN A 284 -28.70 -1.54 18.79
C ASN A 284 -28.48 -2.51 17.60
N TRP A 285 -27.87 -2.01 16.52
CA TRP A 285 -27.70 -2.75 15.26
C TRP A 285 -27.08 -4.15 15.46
N GLU A 286 -26.18 -4.31 16.43
CA GLU A 286 -25.56 -5.60 16.70
C GLU A 286 -26.56 -6.68 17.14
N ALA A 287 -27.61 -6.31 17.87
CA ALA A 287 -28.65 -7.27 18.25
C ALA A 287 -29.67 -7.51 17.11
N GLN A 288 -29.83 -6.55 16.20
CA GLN A 288 -30.86 -6.54 15.17
C GLN A 288 -30.38 -7.02 13.80
N ASP A 289 -29.07 -7.24 13.61
CA ASP A 289 -28.49 -7.63 12.32
C ASP A 289 -28.76 -9.10 11.96
N GLU A 290 -30.03 -9.40 11.63
CA GLU A 290 -30.52 -10.68 11.13
C GLU A 290 -31.26 -10.48 9.79
N PRO A 291 -30.93 -11.24 8.72
CA PRO A 291 -29.70 -12.00 8.58
C PRO A 291 -28.46 -11.10 8.66
N GLU A 292 -27.33 -11.68 9.08
CA GLU A 292 -26.08 -10.95 9.33
C GLU A 292 -25.53 -10.28 8.08
N HIS A 293 -25.18 -9.00 8.21
CA HIS A 293 -24.54 -8.21 7.16
C HIS A 293 -23.61 -7.17 7.75
N LEU A 294 -24.12 -6.32 8.65
CA LEU A 294 -23.31 -5.33 9.36
C LEU A 294 -22.24 -6.02 10.22
N LYS A 295 -22.57 -7.10 10.92
CA LYS A 295 -21.61 -7.91 11.69
C LYS A 295 -20.54 -8.50 10.80
N THR A 296 -20.91 -8.92 9.57
CA THR A 296 -19.94 -9.44 8.61
C THR A 296 -18.96 -8.37 8.16
N ILE A 297 -19.44 -7.14 7.90
CA ILE A 297 -18.58 -5.98 7.59
C ILE A 297 -17.64 -5.69 8.77
N ARG A 298 -18.19 -5.57 9.99
CA ARG A 298 -17.43 -5.37 11.23
C ARG A 298 -16.34 -6.42 11.39
N ASN A 299 -16.72 -7.70 11.32
CA ASN A 299 -15.82 -8.81 11.53
C ASN A 299 -14.70 -8.82 10.47
N ARG A 300 -14.97 -8.42 9.21
CA ARG A 300 -13.92 -8.30 8.18
C ARG A 300 -12.95 -7.16 8.46
N ILE A 301 -13.42 -6.03 8.96
CA ILE A 301 -12.55 -4.92 9.36
C ILE A 301 -11.67 -5.34 10.56
N LEU A 302 -12.28 -5.97 11.58
CA LEU A 302 -11.61 -6.29 12.84
C LEU A 302 -10.77 -7.56 12.81
N ARG A 303 -11.13 -8.58 12.00
CA ARG A 303 -10.40 -9.84 11.84
C ARG A 303 -9.38 -9.82 10.71
N SER A 304 -9.17 -8.69 10.01
CA SER A 304 -7.97 -8.53 9.19
C SER A 304 -6.77 -8.88 10.07
N VAL A 305 -5.81 -9.68 9.57
CA VAL A 305 -4.64 -10.15 10.34
C VAL A 305 -4.16 -9.02 11.25
N GLU A 306 -4.13 -9.24 12.57
CA GLU A 306 -4.10 -8.24 13.66
C GLU A 306 -3.20 -7.00 13.40
N GLN A 307 -2.19 -7.16 12.55
CA GLN A 307 -1.34 -6.13 12.00
C GLN A 307 -2.04 -5.02 11.19
N ARG A 308 -3.22 -5.19 10.59
CA ARG A 308 -3.80 -4.21 9.62
C ARG A 308 -5.07 -3.49 10.03
N THR A 309 -5.77 -3.99 11.04
CA THR A 309 -7.03 -3.40 11.52
C THR A 309 -6.90 -1.90 11.79
N GLY A 310 -5.77 -1.48 12.38
CA GLY A 310 -5.49 -0.06 12.64
C GLY A 310 -5.46 0.81 11.39
N ARG A 311 -4.90 0.31 10.28
CA ARG A 311 -4.85 1.04 9.01
C ARG A 311 -6.22 1.11 8.34
N LEU A 312 -6.99 0.02 8.33
CA LEU A 312 -8.33 0.00 7.75
C LEU A 312 -9.25 0.99 8.47
N LEU A 313 -9.24 0.97 9.81
CA LEU A 313 -9.99 1.93 10.62
C LEU A 313 -9.50 3.36 10.38
N GLY A 314 -8.19 3.59 10.31
CA GLY A 314 -7.62 4.91 9.96
C GLY A 314 -8.03 5.43 8.58
N LEU A 315 -8.12 4.56 7.57
CA LEU A 315 -8.65 4.92 6.25
C LEU A 315 -10.13 5.29 6.33
N CYS A 316 -10.93 4.55 7.11
CA CYS A 316 -12.34 4.91 7.33
C CYS A 316 -12.46 6.32 7.93
N GLN A 317 -11.65 6.63 8.95
CA GLN A 317 -11.63 7.95 9.56
C GLN A 317 -11.26 9.07 8.59
N GLN A 318 -10.26 8.84 7.74
CA GLN A 318 -9.89 9.80 6.69
C GLN A 318 -11.06 10.06 5.73
N ILE A 319 -11.78 9.01 5.33
CA ILE A 319 -12.99 9.14 4.50
C ILE A 319 -14.08 9.92 5.22
N PHE A 320 -14.32 9.67 6.51
CA PHE A 320 -15.32 10.44 7.27
C PHE A 320 -14.96 11.91 7.42
N GLN A 321 -13.67 12.23 7.62
CA GLN A 321 -13.19 13.60 7.77
C GLN A 321 -13.21 14.38 6.45
N GLN A 322 -12.86 13.73 5.34
CA GLN A 322 -12.70 14.38 4.03
C GLN A 322 -13.93 14.20 3.12
N GLY A 323 -14.88 13.35 3.51
CA GLY A 323 -16.01 12.87 2.70
C GLY A 323 -15.60 11.81 1.67
N GLU A 324 -14.45 11.99 1.04
CA GLU A 324 -13.88 11.06 0.06
C GLU A 324 -12.34 11.15 0.04
N ILE A 325 -11.68 10.05 -0.33
CA ILE A 325 -10.22 10.01 -0.55
C ILE A 325 -9.92 9.54 -1.97
N VAL A 326 -8.75 9.90 -2.51
CA VAL A 326 -8.31 9.41 -3.82
C VAL A 326 -8.10 7.90 -3.76
N ALA A 327 -8.66 7.17 -4.72
CA ALA A 327 -8.44 5.75 -4.84
C ALA A 327 -7.05 5.50 -5.44
N ASP A 328 -6.13 4.99 -4.62
CA ASP A 328 -4.77 4.63 -5.04
C ASP A 328 -4.63 3.13 -5.35
N ASP A 329 -5.70 2.36 -5.14
CA ASP A 329 -5.74 0.90 -5.27
C ASP A 329 -4.60 0.21 -4.51
N SER A 330 -4.14 0.82 -3.41
CA SER A 330 -3.26 0.17 -2.44
C SER A 330 -3.97 -1.05 -1.83
N ARG A 331 -3.17 -1.99 -1.32
CA ARG A 331 -3.69 -3.26 -0.79
C ARG A 331 -4.75 -3.02 0.29
N GLU A 332 -4.53 -2.05 1.18
CA GLU A 332 -5.44 -1.70 2.27
C GLU A 332 -6.71 -1.03 1.76
N GLN A 333 -6.63 -0.19 0.72
CA GLN A 333 -7.81 0.38 0.08
C GLN A 333 -8.66 -0.71 -0.61
N MET A 334 -8.02 -1.66 -1.29
CA MET A 334 -8.72 -2.79 -1.92
C MET A 334 -9.36 -3.70 -0.87
N GLU A 335 -8.64 -4.01 0.20
CA GLU A 335 -9.14 -4.79 1.34
C GLU A 335 -10.35 -4.10 1.98
N LEU A 336 -10.27 -2.78 2.21
CA LEU A 336 -11.39 -1.99 2.71
C LEU A 336 -12.59 -2.03 1.76
N ARG A 337 -12.38 -1.94 0.44
CA ARG A 337 -13.47 -2.08 -0.55
C ARG A 337 -14.13 -3.47 -0.50
N LEU A 338 -13.34 -4.54 -0.32
CA LEU A 338 -13.86 -5.91 -0.25
C LEU A 338 -14.69 -6.18 1.03
N THR A 339 -14.56 -5.35 2.07
CA THR A 339 -15.51 -5.37 3.20
C THR A 339 -16.92 -4.98 2.77
N GLY A 340 -17.06 -4.19 1.71
CA GLY A 340 -18.32 -3.60 1.27
C GLY A 340 -18.69 -2.28 1.96
N LEU A 341 -17.90 -1.83 2.94
CA LEU A 341 -18.13 -0.56 3.64
C LEU A 341 -17.96 0.66 2.72
N VAL A 342 -16.95 0.60 1.84
CA VAL A 342 -16.59 1.69 0.91
C VAL A 342 -16.77 1.28 -0.53
N VAL A 343 -17.03 2.25 -1.39
CA VAL A 343 -17.17 2.07 -2.83
C VAL A 343 -16.24 3.03 -3.59
N LYS A 344 -15.67 2.56 -4.70
CA LYS A 344 -14.91 3.40 -5.63
C LYS A 344 -15.87 4.01 -6.64
N ARG A 345 -15.95 5.35 -6.71
CA ARG A 345 -16.72 6.07 -7.73
C ARG A 345 -15.88 7.24 -8.23
N ASN A 346 -15.75 7.39 -9.55
CA ASN A 346 -14.98 8.45 -10.19
C ASN A 346 -13.52 8.55 -9.67
N GLY A 347 -12.87 7.40 -9.45
CA GLY A 347 -11.48 7.36 -8.95
C GLY A 347 -11.31 7.75 -7.48
N LYS A 348 -12.39 7.84 -6.70
CA LYS A 348 -12.35 8.16 -5.27
C LYS A 348 -13.07 7.11 -4.44
N LEU A 349 -12.61 6.90 -3.21
CA LEU A 349 -13.28 6.07 -2.21
C LEU A 349 -14.14 6.92 -1.29
N ARG A 350 -15.34 6.42 -1.01
CA ARG A 350 -16.28 6.98 -0.06
C ARG A 350 -17.07 5.87 0.63
N ILE A 351 -17.67 6.18 1.78
CA ILE A 351 -18.64 5.27 2.41
C ILE A 351 -19.77 4.98 1.43
N TYR A 352 -20.15 3.71 1.30
CA TYR A 352 -21.09 3.30 0.26
C TYR A 352 -22.46 3.95 0.46
N ASN A 353 -23.04 3.84 1.66
CA ASN A 353 -24.39 4.32 1.92
C ASN A 353 -24.54 4.93 3.32
N ARG A 354 -25.71 5.53 3.55
CA ARG A 354 -26.02 6.26 4.77
C ARG A 354 -26.14 5.35 5.98
N ILE A 355 -26.72 4.16 5.84
CA ILE A 355 -26.80 3.17 6.94
C ILE A 355 -25.39 2.86 7.44
N TYR A 356 -24.45 2.57 6.54
CA TYR A 356 -23.07 2.32 6.91
C TYR A 356 -22.39 3.53 7.55
N ALA A 357 -22.66 4.73 7.04
CA ALA A 357 -22.10 5.95 7.60
C ALA A 357 -22.60 6.25 9.02
N GLU A 358 -23.83 5.84 9.36
CA GLU A 358 -24.39 6.00 10.71
C GLU A 358 -23.93 4.88 11.65
N VAL A 359 -23.80 3.64 11.17
CA VAL A 359 -23.35 2.47 11.96
C VAL A 359 -21.83 2.47 12.21
N PHE A 360 -21.03 2.57 11.15
CA PHE A 360 -19.56 2.52 11.23
C PHE A 360 -18.96 3.92 11.23
N ASN A 361 -19.59 4.84 11.97
CA ASN A 361 -19.23 6.26 11.97
C ASN A 361 -17.83 6.51 12.59
N PHE A 362 -17.41 7.78 12.56
CA PHE A 362 -16.11 8.20 13.10
C PHE A 362 -15.91 7.79 14.56
N GLU A 363 -16.94 7.89 15.40
CA GLU A 363 -16.89 7.51 16.82
C GLU A 363 -16.67 6.01 16.99
N TRP A 364 -17.40 5.18 16.23
CA TRP A 364 -17.20 3.74 16.22
C TRP A 364 -15.76 3.38 15.82
N CYS A 365 -15.22 4.00 14.77
CA CYS A 365 -13.82 3.78 14.36
C CYS A 365 -12.82 4.16 15.47
N GLU A 366 -13.02 5.29 16.16
CA GLU A 366 -12.17 5.69 17.29
C GLU A 366 -12.28 4.72 18.46
N GLN A 367 -13.49 4.25 18.79
CA GLN A 367 -13.70 3.28 19.87
C GLN A 367 -12.95 1.97 19.59
N GLU A 368 -13.01 1.45 18.37
CA GLU A 368 -12.26 0.23 18.00
C GLU A 368 -10.75 0.47 17.96
N LEU A 369 -10.30 1.61 17.44
CA LEU A 369 -8.87 1.97 17.44
C LEU A 369 -8.33 2.13 18.87
N ALA A 370 -9.11 2.72 19.78
CA ALA A 370 -8.74 2.88 21.18
C ALA A 370 -8.52 1.53 21.88
N LYS A 371 -9.31 0.50 21.55
CA LYS A 371 -9.11 -0.86 22.09
C LYS A 371 -7.79 -1.49 21.65
N LEU A 372 -7.26 -1.09 20.49
CA LEU A 372 -5.99 -1.61 19.97
C LEU A 372 -4.78 -0.90 20.60
N ARG A 373 -4.87 0.42 20.80
CA ARG A 373 -3.74 1.27 21.19
C ARG A 373 -3.39 1.11 22.69
N PRO A 374 -2.14 0.79 23.06
CA PRO A 374 -1.70 0.86 24.46
C PRO A 374 -1.55 2.30 24.98
N TYR A 375 -1.76 3.30 24.11
CA TYR A 375 -1.60 4.74 24.39
C TYR A 375 -2.86 5.55 24.02
N ALA A 376 -4.04 4.91 24.02
CA ALA A 376 -5.28 5.51 23.53
C ALA A 376 -5.62 6.86 24.20
N ASP A 377 -5.52 6.96 25.52
CA ASP A 377 -5.90 8.16 26.28
C ASP A 377 -4.98 9.35 25.95
N ALA A 378 -3.67 9.09 25.94
CA ALA A 378 -2.64 10.08 25.60
C ALA A 378 -2.81 10.59 24.16
N PHE A 379 -3.07 9.67 23.23
CA PHE A 379 -3.37 10.00 21.84
C PHE A 379 -4.63 10.86 21.70
N LYS A 380 -5.73 10.49 22.36
CA LYS A 380 -6.99 11.22 22.32
C LYS A 380 -6.83 12.64 22.86
N ALA A 381 -6.12 12.81 23.97
CA ALA A 381 -5.82 14.12 24.54
C ALA A 381 -4.96 14.98 23.61
N TRP A 382 -3.95 14.38 22.96
CA TRP A 382 -3.10 15.08 21.99
C TRP A 382 -3.86 15.53 20.73
N ILE A 383 -4.76 14.70 20.21
CA ILE A 383 -5.61 15.10 19.08
C ILE A 383 -6.58 16.22 19.50
N ALA A 384 -7.19 16.11 20.68
CA ALA A 384 -8.12 17.12 21.20
C ALA A 384 -7.44 18.49 21.41
N SER A 385 -6.14 18.53 21.71
CA SER A 385 -5.36 19.76 21.81
C SER A 385 -4.94 20.35 20.46
N GLY A 386 -5.43 19.82 19.34
CA GLY A 386 -4.99 20.24 18.00
C GLY A 386 -3.52 19.89 17.74
N LYS A 387 -3.01 18.83 18.40
CA LYS A 387 -1.63 18.33 18.32
C LYS A 387 -0.57 19.25 18.94
N GLN A 388 -0.99 20.20 19.79
CA GLN A 388 -0.10 21.21 20.38
C GLN A 388 0.38 20.86 21.80
N ASP A 389 -0.41 20.10 22.55
CA ASP A 389 -0.07 19.80 23.95
C ASP A 389 0.97 18.66 24.05
N GLU A 390 2.23 19.03 24.23
CA GLU A 390 3.34 18.08 24.41
C GLU A 390 3.25 17.28 25.74
N SER A 391 2.41 17.69 26.69
CA SER A 391 2.21 16.93 27.95
C SER A 391 1.48 15.61 27.70
N CYS A 392 0.71 15.53 26.61
CA CYS A 392 0.02 14.33 26.17
C CYS A 392 0.95 13.32 25.45
N LEU A 393 2.17 13.72 25.08
CA LEU A 393 3.11 12.86 24.38
C LEU A 393 3.75 11.83 25.31
N LEU A 394 4.03 10.64 24.77
CA LEU A 394 4.59 9.53 25.55
C LEU A 394 6.05 9.78 25.94
N ARG A 395 6.44 9.29 27.12
CA ARG A 395 7.80 9.45 27.67
C ARG A 395 8.36 8.12 28.17
N ASP A 396 9.68 8.02 28.15
CA ASP A 396 10.45 6.90 28.72
C ASP A 396 9.91 5.53 28.29
N GLU A 397 9.65 4.64 29.26
CA GLU A 397 9.20 3.26 29.01
C GLU A 397 7.86 3.18 28.28
N THR A 398 6.96 4.15 28.45
CA THR A 398 5.67 4.18 27.72
C THR A 398 5.88 4.41 26.22
N SER A 399 6.83 5.30 25.85
CA SER A 399 7.19 5.59 24.46
C SER A 399 7.91 4.40 23.79
N LYS A 400 8.77 3.70 24.54
CA LYS A 400 9.43 2.48 24.06
C LYS A 400 8.44 1.32 23.87
N ALA A 401 7.55 1.12 24.83
CA ALA A 401 6.51 0.08 24.76
C ALA A 401 5.54 0.33 23.59
N ALA A 402 5.10 1.58 23.39
CA ALA A 402 4.27 1.99 22.27
C ALA A 402 4.95 1.73 20.91
N ARG A 403 6.24 2.07 20.79
CA ARG A 403 7.02 1.78 19.57
C ARG A 403 7.17 0.29 19.33
N LYS A 404 7.54 -0.49 20.35
CA LYS A 404 7.64 -1.95 20.24
C LYS A 404 6.30 -2.56 19.81
N TRP A 405 5.19 -2.09 20.35
CA TRP A 405 3.85 -2.52 19.96
C TRP A 405 3.50 -2.14 18.51
N SER A 406 3.95 -0.97 18.04
CA SER A 406 3.70 -0.50 16.67
C SER A 406 4.47 -1.27 15.59
N VAL A 407 5.57 -1.94 15.93
CA VAL A 407 6.38 -2.70 14.97
C VAL A 407 5.54 -3.81 14.33
N GLY A 408 5.56 -3.85 13.00
CA GLY A 408 4.78 -4.82 12.21
C GLY A 408 3.28 -4.50 12.12
N LYS A 409 2.79 -3.44 12.77
CA LYS A 409 1.41 -2.95 12.61
C LYS A 409 1.34 -1.84 11.57
N SER A 410 0.35 -1.92 10.70
CA SER A 410 -0.08 -0.85 9.81
C SER A 410 -1.08 0.01 10.57
N LEU A 411 -0.67 1.22 10.97
CA LEU A 411 -1.48 2.17 11.74
C LEU A 411 -1.93 3.35 10.87
N SER A 412 -2.82 4.19 11.42
CA SER A 412 -3.23 5.43 10.74
C SER A 412 -2.07 6.43 10.65
N ASP A 413 -2.17 7.39 9.72
CA ASP A 413 -1.15 8.45 9.62
C ASP A 413 -1.09 9.32 10.89
N LEU A 414 -2.20 9.45 11.62
CA LEU A 414 -2.26 10.18 12.88
C LEU A 414 -1.51 9.44 14.00
N ASP A 415 -1.65 8.11 14.06
CA ASP A 415 -0.91 7.28 15.03
C ASP A 415 0.60 7.43 14.84
N TYR A 416 1.09 7.39 13.60
CA TYR A 416 2.51 7.62 13.33
C TYR A 416 2.95 9.05 13.71
N GLN A 417 2.15 10.07 13.43
CA GLN A 417 2.47 11.45 13.85
C GLN A 417 2.60 11.56 15.37
N PHE A 418 1.72 10.92 16.13
CA PHE A 418 1.78 10.92 17.59
C PHE A 418 3.03 10.19 18.13
N LEU A 419 3.35 9.03 17.57
CA LEU A 419 4.54 8.26 17.95
C LEU A 419 5.84 9.00 17.61
N ASP A 420 5.89 9.62 16.43
CA ASP A 420 7.04 10.42 15.98
C ASP A 420 7.22 11.66 16.86
N ALA A 421 6.14 12.40 17.15
CA ALA A 421 6.17 13.56 18.04
C ALA A 421 6.66 13.18 19.45
N SER A 422 6.19 12.04 19.97
CA SER A 422 6.64 11.50 21.26
C SER A 422 8.14 11.16 21.25
N GLN A 423 8.64 10.60 20.15
CA GLN A 423 10.07 10.31 19.99
C GLN A 423 10.92 11.58 19.87
N GLU A 424 10.43 12.59 19.15
CA GLU A 424 11.14 13.86 18.97
C GLU A 424 11.25 14.64 20.27
N LEU A 425 10.19 14.65 21.09
CA LEU A 425 10.24 15.19 22.44
C LEU A 425 11.30 14.49 23.30
N GLU A 426 11.34 13.16 23.30
CA GLU A 426 12.34 12.38 24.05
C GLU A 426 13.78 12.72 23.60
N LYS A 427 14.03 12.81 22.29
CA LYS A 427 15.34 13.22 21.75
C LYS A 427 15.74 14.63 22.20
N ARG A 428 14.79 15.59 22.20
CA ARG A 428 15.04 16.96 22.67
C ARG A 428 15.44 16.96 24.15
N VAL A 429 14.68 16.27 25.00
CA VAL A 429 14.95 16.13 26.44
C VAL A 429 16.33 15.50 26.69
N LEU A 430 16.68 14.42 25.99
CA LEU A 430 18.01 13.79 26.10
C LEU A 430 19.15 14.72 25.65
N THR A 431 18.93 15.49 24.59
CA THR A 431 19.94 16.43 24.06
C THR A 431 20.19 17.56 25.04
N GLU A 432 19.14 18.10 25.65
CA GLU A 432 19.25 19.14 26.69
C GLU A 432 19.91 18.61 27.96
N ALA A 433 19.54 17.40 28.41
CA ALA A 433 20.19 16.73 29.53
C ALA A 433 21.69 16.55 29.28
N ASN A 434 22.08 16.06 28.09
CA ASN A 434 23.48 15.92 27.69
C ASN A 434 24.22 17.26 27.61
N ARG A 435 23.59 18.33 27.09
CA ARG A 435 24.17 19.69 27.10
C ARG A 435 24.38 20.18 28.53
N SER A 436 23.43 19.95 29.42
CA SER A 436 23.53 20.35 30.82
C SER A 436 24.65 19.58 31.55
N ALA A 437 24.79 18.28 31.29
CA ALA A 437 25.85 17.43 31.84
C ALA A 437 27.23 17.87 31.33
N LYS A 438 27.36 18.15 30.02
CA LYS A 438 28.58 18.70 29.44
C LYS A 438 28.97 20.05 30.05
N ARG A 439 28.00 20.94 30.31
CA ARG A 439 28.25 22.21 31.01
C ARG A 439 28.76 22.00 32.44
N LYS A 440 28.20 21.04 33.18
CA LYS A 440 28.69 20.68 34.52
C LYS A 440 30.11 20.12 34.49
N ILE A 441 30.38 19.19 33.57
CA ILE A 441 31.70 18.60 33.35
C ILE A 441 32.72 19.68 32.98
N HIS A 442 32.39 20.58 32.05
CA HIS A 442 33.28 21.67 31.65
C HIS A 442 33.59 22.63 32.82
N ARG A 443 32.60 22.94 33.67
CA ARG A 443 32.82 23.71 34.91
C ARG A 443 33.74 22.97 35.89
N SER A 444 33.57 21.66 36.05
CA SER A 444 34.46 20.85 36.89
C SER A 444 35.90 20.80 36.35
N TYR A 445 36.09 20.66 35.04
CA TYR A 445 37.42 20.74 34.42
C TYR A 445 38.08 22.11 34.62
N LEU A 446 37.31 23.20 34.47
CA LEU A 446 37.82 24.55 34.71
C LEU A 446 38.27 24.73 36.17
N HIS A 447 37.49 24.22 37.14
CA HIS A 447 37.88 24.23 38.54
C HIS A 447 39.18 23.44 38.80
N ILE A 448 39.31 22.22 38.26
CA ILE A 448 40.51 21.38 38.40
C ILE A 448 41.74 22.06 37.77
N ALA A 449 41.59 22.67 36.59
CA ALA A 449 42.68 23.37 35.91
C ALA A 449 43.17 24.57 36.73
N VAL A 450 42.26 25.32 37.37
CA VAL A 450 42.62 26.44 38.26
C VAL A 450 43.33 25.96 39.52
N THR A 451 42.90 24.86 40.15
CA THR A 451 43.61 24.28 41.30
C THR A 451 44.98 23.73 40.92
N LEU A 452 45.10 23.02 39.79
CA LEU A 452 46.38 22.52 39.29
C LEU A 452 47.35 23.64 38.94
N ALA A 453 46.87 24.73 38.30
CA ALA A 453 47.69 25.91 38.05
C ALA A 453 48.17 26.55 39.36
N GLY A 454 47.31 26.64 40.38
CA GLY A 454 47.69 27.11 41.71
C GLY A 454 48.77 26.24 42.37
N VAL A 455 48.63 24.91 42.29
CA VAL A 455 49.62 23.94 42.80
C VAL A 455 50.93 24.03 42.02
N LEU A 456 50.87 24.22 40.69
CA LEU A 456 52.07 24.41 39.85
C LEU A 456 52.82 25.67 40.28
N VAL A 457 52.12 26.79 40.51
CA VAL A 457 52.72 28.03 41.03
C VAL A 457 53.37 27.79 42.40
N SER A 458 52.74 27.03 43.29
CA SER A 458 53.33 26.66 44.59
C SER A 458 54.56 25.74 44.44
N LEU A 459 54.55 24.79 43.50
CA LEU A 459 55.70 23.90 43.23
C LEU A 459 56.87 24.64 42.59
N THR A 460 56.61 25.64 41.75
CA THR A 460 57.64 26.49 41.15
C THR A 460 58.35 27.40 42.16
N ALA A 461 57.74 27.64 43.32
CA ALA A 461 58.40 28.31 44.44
C ALA A 461 59.34 27.38 45.24
N TRP A 462 59.23 26.05 45.07
CA TRP A 462 59.99 25.05 45.83
C TRP A 462 61.12 24.39 45.03
N VAL A 463 60.96 24.20 43.72
CA VAL A 463 62.02 23.66 42.86
C VAL A 463 62.76 24.80 42.18
N GLY A 464 64.06 24.93 42.46
CA GLY A 464 64.92 25.97 41.93
C GLY A 464 64.84 26.14 40.41
N LYS A 465 65.02 27.39 39.98
CA LYS A 465 64.80 28.01 38.65
C LYS A 465 65.28 27.20 37.42
N THR A 466 66.18 26.24 37.58
CA THR A 466 66.82 25.49 36.49
C THR A 466 66.02 24.32 35.94
N SER A 467 65.04 23.77 36.68
CA SER A 467 64.22 22.65 36.19
C SER A 467 62.97 23.08 35.40
N LEU A 468 62.60 24.36 35.49
CA LEU A 468 61.40 24.94 34.86
C LEU A 468 61.58 25.16 33.36
N GLU A 469 62.76 25.61 32.92
CA GLU A 469 63.05 25.87 31.50
C GLU A 469 62.99 24.60 30.66
N LYS A 470 63.37 23.46 31.26
CA LYS A 470 63.36 22.15 30.59
C LYS A 470 61.94 21.60 30.40
N LEU A 471 61.09 21.73 31.42
CA LEU A 471 59.67 21.34 31.35
C LEU A 471 58.84 22.30 30.48
N LEU A 472 59.15 23.60 30.47
CA LEU A 472 58.52 24.57 29.56
C LEU A 472 58.88 24.29 28.10
N GLN A 473 60.12 23.88 27.80
CA GLN A 473 60.51 23.46 26.45
C GLN A 473 59.78 22.19 26.00
N GLU A 474 59.66 21.18 26.87
CA GLU A 474 58.92 19.94 26.54
C GLU A 474 57.41 20.19 26.38
N TYR A 475 56.81 21.05 27.20
CA TYR A 475 55.41 21.46 27.05
C TYR A 475 55.18 22.32 25.79
N GLN A 476 56.10 23.22 25.44
CA GLN A 476 56.01 24.00 24.19
C GLN A 476 56.16 23.12 22.94
N LEU A 477 56.99 22.07 22.99
CA LEU A 477 57.08 21.07 21.93
C LEU A 477 55.81 20.21 21.83
N TRP A 478 55.20 19.83 22.97
CA TRP A 478 53.97 19.07 22.99
C TRP A 478 52.74 19.90 22.56
N ALA A 479 52.63 21.16 23.01
CA ALA A 479 51.54 22.07 22.66
C ALA A 479 51.62 22.59 21.21
N GLY A 480 52.84 22.76 20.67
CA GLY A 480 53.06 23.15 19.27
C GLY A 480 52.58 22.11 18.25
N ASN A 481 52.52 20.83 18.63
CA ASN A 481 51.98 19.75 17.79
C ASN A 481 50.44 19.61 17.87
N GLN A 482 49.75 20.40 18.70
CA GLN A 482 48.28 20.37 18.87
C GLN A 482 47.58 21.68 18.44
N THR A 483 48.32 22.71 18.02
CA THR A 483 47.77 24.03 17.65
C THR A 483 48.19 24.49 16.25
N GLN A 484 47.80 23.71 15.24
CA GLN A 484 47.47 24.27 13.92
C GLN A 484 45.99 24.02 13.65
N THR A 485 45.14 24.75 14.36
CA THR A 485 43.77 25.10 13.93
C THR A 485 43.21 26.11 14.93
N SER A 486 42.56 27.15 14.40
CA SER A 486 41.79 28.19 15.10
C SER A 486 42.56 29.31 15.79
N ALA A 487 42.73 30.42 15.06
CA ALA A 487 42.54 31.76 15.59
C ALA A 487 42.46 32.74 14.41
N ASP A 488 41.24 33.09 13.99
CA ASP A 488 40.93 34.51 13.81
C ASP A 488 39.42 34.76 13.94
N GLN A 489 39.11 35.96 14.42
CA GLN A 489 37.80 36.64 14.49
C GLN A 489 36.98 36.49 15.78
N THR A 490 37.23 37.46 16.66
CA THR A 490 36.28 38.04 17.62
C THR A 490 35.14 38.76 16.89
N PRO A 491 33.89 38.75 17.40
CA PRO A 491 32.74 39.32 16.71
C PRO A 491 32.57 40.83 16.96
N GLN A 492 32.37 41.60 15.88
CA GLN A 492 31.82 42.96 15.90
C GLN A 492 30.28 42.92 15.86
N PRO A 493 29.58 43.92 16.46
CA PRO A 493 28.11 43.98 16.43
C PRO A 493 27.59 44.45 15.05
N LEU A 494 26.58 43.76 14.52
CA LEU A 494 25.92 44.11 13.25
C LEU A 494 25.01 45.35 13.39
N PRO A 495 24.90 46.18 12.32
CA PRO A 495 23.94 47.26 12.25
C PRO A 495 22.53 46.76 11.95
N THR A 496 21.55 47.44 12.54
CA THR A 496 20.12 47.24 12.33
C THR A 496 19.73 47.72 10.93
N GLN A 497 19.30 46.82 10.06
CA GLN A 497 18.48 47.17 8.90
C GLN A 497 17.23 46.30 8.86
N THR A 498 16.10 46.99 9.03
CA THR A 498 14.75 46.55 8.77
C THR A 498 14.60 46.12 7.30
N SER A 499 14.40 44.83 7.06
CA SER A 499 13.87 44.33 5.79
C SER A 499 12.70 43.39 6.09
N VAL A 500 11.58 43.69 5.45
CA VAL A 500 10.29 43.00 5.61
C VAL A 500 10.45 41.55 5.16
N ALA A 501 10.31 40.60 6.08
CA ALA A 501 10.35 39.17 5.78
C ALA A 501 9.12 38.78 4.94
N GLN A 502 9.37 38.41 3.68
CA GLN A 502 8.44 37.59 2.92
C GLN A 502 8.54 36.15 3.44
N THR A 503 7.41 35.56 3.79
CA THR A 503 7.29 34.16 4.21
C THR A 503 7.85 33.21 3.14
N PRO A 504 8.80 32.29 3.47
CA PRO A 504 9.24 31.28 2.51
C PRO A 504 8.06 30.34 2.20
N GLN A 505 7.73 30.19 0.93
CA GLN A 505 6.69 29.24 0.51
C GLN A 505 7.16 27.80 0.75
N PRO A 506 6.28 26.90 1.26
CA PRO A 506 6.62 25.49 1.41
C PRO A 506 6.95 24.88 0.03
N LEU A 507 8.02 24.08 -0.03
CA LEU A 507 8.37 23.32 -1.22
C LEU A 507 7.17 22.45 -1.66
N PRO A 508 6.90 22.32 -2.97
CA PRO A 508 5.79 21.51 -3.44
C PRO A 508 5.99 20.05 -3.02
N ILE A 509 5.04 19.52 -2.24
CA ILE A 509 4.93 18.10 -1.94
C ILE A 509 4.66 17.39 -3.28
N CYS A 510 5.45 16.37 -3.60
CA CYS A 510 5.10 15.51 -4.74
C CYS A 510 3.73 14.89 -4.44
N ARG A 511 2.69 15.27 -5.19
CA ARG A 511 1.50 14.44 -5.28
C ARG A 511 2.03 13.09 -5.77
N VAL A 512 1.88 12.04 -4.97
CA VAL A 512 2.10 10.68 -5.43
C VAL A 512 1.00 10.40 -6.45
N THR A 513 1.15 10.93 -7.66
CA THR A 513 0.49 10.40 -8.83
C THR A 513 1.09 9.02 -9.00
N ALA A 514 0.24 8.01 -9.00
CA ALA A 514 0.57 6.65 -9.39
C ALA A 514 1.67 6.69 -10.45
N ALA A 515 2.80 6.01 -10.18
CA ALA A 515 3.93 5.96 -11.08
C ALA A 515 3.42 5.76 -12.52
N THR A 516 3.38 6.83 -13.31
CA THR A 516 3.11 6.74 -14.72
C THR A 516 4.35 6.10 -15.31
N ILE A 517 4.31 4.78 -15.47
CA ILE A 517 5.11 4.10 -16.47
C ILE A 517 4.79 4.83 -17.78
N PRO A 518 5.75 5.51 -18.44
CA PRO A 518 5.47 6.16 -19.70
C PRO A 518 4.88 5.13 -20.67
N PRO A 519 3.74 5.43 -21.33
CA PRO A 519 3.08 4.49 -22.22
C PRO A 519 4.01 4.24 -23.42
N GLY A 520 4.51 3.01 -23.54
CA GLY A 520 5.32 2.60 -24.70
C GLY A 520 6.34 1.48 -24.50
N VAL A 521 6.56 0.98 -23.28
CA VAL A 521 7.48 -0.16 -23.08
C VAL A 521 6.76 -1.31 -22.38
N ILE A 522 6.45 -2.34 -23.17
CA ILE A 522 5.99 -3.66 -22.69
C ILE A 522 7.12 -4.24 -21.80
N PRO A 523 6.87 -4.63 -20.53
CA PRO A 523 7.95 -5.15 -19.67
C PRO A 523 8.49 -6.48 -20.19
N LYS A 524 9.77 -6.53 -20.56
CA LYS A 524 10.55 -7.78 -20.65
C LYS A 524 10.99 -8.18 -19.24
N GLU A 525 11.05 -9.48 -18.96
CA GLU A 525 11.78 -10.01 -17.78
C GLU A 525 13.19 -9.38 -17.73
N GLY A 526 13.55 -8.75 -16.61
CA GLY A 526 14.79 -7.98 -16.51
C GLY A 526 15.13 -7.50 -15.10
N VAL A 527 16.40 -7.10 -14.91
CA VAL A 527 16.92 -6.54 -13.65
C VAL A 527 16.27 -5.18 -13.40
N LYS A 528 15.68 -4.99 -12.21
CA LYS A 528 15.04 -3.73 -11.78
C LYS A 528 15.93 -3.04 -10.74
N ILE A 529 16.24 -1.77 -10.92
CA ILE A 529 17.03 -1.01 -9.93
C ILE A 529 16.25 0.22 -9.50
N MET A 530 16.10 0.41 -8.19
CA MET A 530 15.59 1.65 -7.63
C MET A 530 16.76 2.57 -7.31
N ILE A 531 16.75 3.76 -7.92
CA ILE A 531 17.72 4.83 -7.68
C ILE A 531 17.04 5.90 -6.83
N ASP A 532 17.64 6.24 -5.71
CA ASP A 532 17.12 7.21 -4.77
C ASP A 532 18.00 8.46 -4.76
N PRO A 533 17.59 9.57 -5.42
CA PRO A 533 18.28 10.84 -5.27
C PRO A 533 18.08 11.38 -3.85
N GLY A 534 19.17 11.47 -3.10
CA GLY A 534 19.23 11.93 -1.71
C GLY A 534 18.71 13.34 -1.50
N GLN A 535 18.32 13.67 -0.26
CA GLN A 535 17.62 14.91 0.10
C GLN A 535 16.23 15.07 -0.53
N GLY A 536 15.40 15.88 0.15
CA GLY A 536 13.96 16.05 -0.06
C GLY A 536 13.35 16.38 1.30
N VAL A 537 13.93 17.37 1.99
CA VAL A 537 13.57 17.72 3.36
C VAL A 537 12.74 18.99 3.30
N MET A 538 11.58 18.95 3.95
CA MET A 538 10.82 20.15 4.28
C MET A 538 11.65 20.95 5.29
N ILE A 539 12.06 22.17 4.91
CA ILE A 539 12.79 23.09 5.79
C ILE A 539 11.83 23.44 6.95
N PRO A 540 12.18 23.17 8.22
CA PRO A 540 11.43 23.70 9.35
C PRO A 540 11.36 25.23 9.24
N PRO A 541 10.21 25.89 9.52
CA PRO A 541 10.02 27.34 9.33
C PRO A 541 11.07 28.22 10.01
N ASP A 542 11.74 27.67 11.01
CA ASP A 542 12.72 28.22 11.92
C ASP A 542 14.18 27.93 11.51
N THR A 543 14.41 27.30 10.35
CA THR A 543 15.76 27.09 9.81
C THR A 543 16.00 28.04 8.63
N GLU A 544 16.97 28.94 8.73
CA GLU A 544 17.35 29.78 7.58
C GLU A 544 17.76 28.87 6.40
N ALA A 545 17.23 29.09 5.20
CA ALA A 545 17.54 28.30 4.00
C ALA A 545 19.06 28.25 3.65
N THR A 546 19.83 29.18 4.21
CA THR A 546 21.30 29.26 4.16
C THR A 546 22.01 28.13 4.92
N SER A 547 21.35 27.47 5.89
CA SER A 547 21.98 26.44 6.74
C SER A 547 22.10 25.05 6.07
N LEU A 548 21.49 24.86 4.89
CA LEU A 548 21.54 23.61 4.11
C LEU A 548 22.37 23.73 2.82
N SER A 549 22.79 24.95 2.46
CA SER A 549 23.60 25.20 1.26
C SER A 549 25.09 25.00 1.55
N GLY A 550 25.78 24.30 0.65
CA GLY A 550 27.24 24.21 0.61
C GLY A 550 27.89 25.53 0.21
N ILE A 551 29.16 25.47 -0.19
CA ILE A 551 29.92 26.67 -0.62
C ILE A 551 29.21 27.36 -1.80
N ASP A 552 29.14 28.69 -1.76
CA ASP A 552 28.46 29.58 -2.72
C ASP A 552 27.03 29.16 -3.10
N GLY A 553 26.27 28.58 -2.17
CA GLY A 553 24.87 28.23 -2.42
C GLY A 553 24.64 26.89 -3.14
N LEU A 554 25.68 26.04 -3.29
CA LEU A 554 25.53 24.72 -3.90
C LEU A 554 24.66 23.81 -3.01
N ARG A 555 23.50 23.36 -3.50
CA ARG A 555 22.61 22.46 -2.75
C ARG A 555 22.90 21.01 -3.11
N GLU A 556 22.65 20.08 -2.18
CA GLU A 556 22.81 18.63 -2.45
C GLU A 556 21.97 18.21 -3.66
N GLU A 557 20.73 18.73 -3.78
CA GLU A 557 19.84 18.43 -4.90
C GLU A 557 20.40 18.81 -6.28
N ASP A 558 21.18 19.90 -6.36
CA ASP A 558 21.82 20.36 -7.61
C ASP A 558 22.92 19.39 -8.09
N VAL A 559 23.35 18.48 -7.21
CA VAL A 559 24.36 17.45 -7.46
C VAL A 559 23.70 16.10 -7.71
N VAL A 560 22.85 15.66 -6.79
CA VAL A 560 22.36 14.27 -6.77
C VAL A 560 21.27 14.01 -7.80
N LEU A 561 20.43 14.99 -8.15
CA LEU A 561 19.39 14.80 -9.17
C LEU A 561 19.98 14.58 -10.57
N PRO A 562 20.89 15.45 -11.08
CA PRO A 562 21.53 15.22 -12.38
C PRO A 562 22.28 13.88 -12.45
N ILE A 563 23.05 13.55 -11.41
CA ILE A 563 23.81 12.29 -11.34
C ILE A 563 22.84 11.11 -11.38
N SER A 564 21.80 11.11 -10.55
CA SER A 564 20.85 9.99 -10.46
C SER A 564 20.09 9.75 -11.75
N LYS A 565 19.63 10.82 -12.42
CA LYS A 565 18.97 10.72 -13.73
C LYS A 565 19.91 10.12 -14.77
N LYS A 566 21.15 10.58 -14.81
CA LYS A 566 22.15 10.07 -15.74
C LYS A 566 22.51 8.60 -15.47
N VAL A 567 22.62 8.19 -14.20
CA VAL A 567 22.80 6.78 -13.82
C VAL A 567 21.62 5.95 -14.34
N ALA A 568 20.38 6.41 -14.13
CA ALA A 568 19.18 5.74 -14.62
C ALA A 568 19.20 5.57 -16.13
N ASP A 569 19.53 6.63 -16.88
CA ASP A 569 19.62 6.60 -18.34
C ASP A 569 20.68 5.62 -18.85
N ILE A 570 21.85 5.57 -18.22
CA ILE A 570 22.93 4.65 -18.61
C ILE A 570 22.51 3.21 -18.35
N LEU A 571 21.91 2.92 -17.19
CA LEU A 571 21.42 1.60 -16.85
C LEU A 571 20.30 1.16 -17.82
N ALA A 572 19.35 2.04 -18.13
CA ALA A 572 18.29 1.80 -19.10
C ALA A 572 18.85 1.44 -20.50
N LYS A 573 19.86 2.17 -20.97
CA LYS A 573 20.55 1.87 -22.25
C LYS A 573 21.27 0.53 -22.26
N ASN A 574 21.61 0.00 -21.08
CA ASN A 574 22.25 -1.31 -20.90
C ASN A 574 21.24 -2.42 -20.55
N GLY A 575 19.93 -2.19 -20.78
CA GLY A 575 18.89 -3.21 -20.59
C GLY A 575 18.46 -3.44 -19.13
N VAL A 576 18.83 -2.53 -18.22
CA VAL A 576 18.40 -2.56 -16.81
C VAL A 576 17.22 -1.61 -16.63
N GLN A 577 16.15 -2.06 -15.99
CA GLN A 577 15.00 -1.21 -15.69
C GLN A 577 15.30 -0.34 -14.46
N ALA A 578 15.84 0.86 -14.68
CA ALA A 578 16.15 1.82 -13.63
C ALA A 578 14.98 2.79 -13.38
N MET A 579 14.52 2.89 -12.13
CA MET A 579 13.44 3.78 -11.69
C MET A 579 13.97 4.74 -10.63
N LEU A 580 13.48 5.98 -10.64
CA LEU A 580 13.85 6.98 -9.63
C LEU A 580 12.77 7.07 -8.54
N THR A 581 13.15 7.24 -7.27
CA THR A 581 12.19 7.56 -6.19
C THR A 581 11.55 8.94 -6.39
N ARG A 582 12.29 9.86 -7.02
CA ARG A 582 11.85 11.19 -7.44
C ARG A 582 12.69 11.65 -8.64
N ASP A 583 12.09 12.39 -9.57
CA ASP A 583 12.75 12.96 -10.75
C ASP A 583 12.80 14.50 -10.72
N THR A 584 12.30 15.11 -9.65
CA THR A 584 12.31 16.56 -9.41
C THR A 584 12.76 16.86 -7.97
N GLY A 585 12.94 18.14 -7.63
CA GLY A 585 13.23 18.62 -6.27
C GLY A 585 12.08 18.45 -5.27
N CYS A 586 11.04 17.69 -5.61
CA CYS A 586 9.89 17.51 -4.73
C CYS A 586 10.23 16.68 -3.48
N VAL A 587 9.50 16.96 -2.40
CA VAL A 587 9.58 16.18 -1.16
C VAL A 587 8.62 14.99 -1.26
N LEU A 588 9.10 13.79 -0.90
CA LEU A 588 8.28 12.60 -0.75
C LEU A 588 7.69 12.59 0.66
N GLY A 589 6.37 12.64 0.80
CA GLY A 589 5.69 12.58 2.10
C GLY A 589 5.76 13.85 2.96
N ALA A 590 4.93 13.91 4.00
CA ALA A 590 4.74 15.11 4.82
C ALA A 590 5.78 15.29 5.96
N SER A 591 6.72 14.35 6.11
CA SER A 591 7.78 14.38 7.13
C SER A 591 9.03 13.64 6.63
N VAL A 592 10.18 13.85 7.27
CA VAL A 592 11.43 13.13 6.95
C VAL A 592 11.24 11.62 7.06
N SER A 593 10.59 11.15 8.12
CA SER A 593 10.28 9.73 8.31
C SER A 593 9.39 9.17 7.19
N ASN A 594 8.34 9.90 6.80
CA ASN A 594 7.48 9.50 5.69
C ASN A 594 8.24 9.46 4.36
N SER A 595 9.13 10.42 4.13
CA SER A 595 10.01 10.46 2.95
C SER A 595 10.89 9.22 2.87
N LEU A 596 11.60 8.90 3.95
CA LEU A 596 12.49 7.74 4.02
C LEU A 596 11.70 6.42 3.85
N ARG A 597 10.49 6.34 4.43
CA ARG A 597 9.60 5.17 4.27
C ARG A 597 9.08 5.02 2.84
N TYR A 598 8.65 6.09 2.19
CA TYR A 598 8.18 6.01 0.81
C TYR A 598 9.30 5.58 -0.13
N ARG A 599 10.53 6.07 0.07
CA ARG A 599 11.70 5.66 -0.72
C ARG A 599 11.95 4.14 -0.65
N THR A 600 11.89 3.55 0.55
CA THR A 600 12.05 2.10 0.71
C THR A 600 10.85 1.30 0.21
N GLN A 601 9.62 1.80 0.45
CA GLN A 601 8.40 1.16 -0.04
C GLN A 601 8.33 1.13 -1.56
N MET A 602 8.75 2.20 -2.24
CA MET A 602 8.83 2.24 -3.70
C MET A 602 9.77 1.15 -4.23
N ALA A 603 10.93 0.94 -3.58
CA ALA A 603 11.86 -0.12 -3.95
C ALA A 603 11.27 -1.53 -3.77
N GLN A 604 10.51 -1.74 -2.68
CA GLN A 604 9.81 -2.99 -2.39
C GLN A 604 8.65 -3.25 -3.36
N VAL A 605 7.83 -2.24 -3.64
CA VAL A 605 6.70 -2.33 -4.58
C VAL A 605 7.18 -2.57 -6.02
N LEU A 606 8.30 -1.95 -6.40
CA LEU A 606 8.97 -2.24 -7.67
C LEU A 606 9.53 -3.66 -7.72
N ASP A 607 9.71 -4.31 -6.56
CA ASP A 607 10.45 -5.57 -6.44
C ASP A 607 11.84 -5.40 -7.08
N ALA A 608 12.56 -4.39 -6.61
CA ALA A 608 13.86 -4.02 -7.14
C ALA A 608 14.91 -5.09 -6.81
N THR A 609 15.76 -5.42 -7.79
CA THR A 609 16.94 -6.25 -7.61
C THR A 609 18.00 -5.57 -6.76
N LEU A 610 18.17 -4.25 -6.92
CA LEU A 610 19.10 -3.42 -6.13
C LEU A 610 18.47 -2.09 -5.74
N PHE A 611 18.87 -1.57 -4.59
CA PHE A 611 18.56 -0.21 -4.14
C PHE A 611 19.84 0.64 -4.09
N VAL A 612 19.85 1.80 -4.74
CA VAL A 612 21.02 2.69 -4.82
C VAL A 612 20.62 4.10 -4.44
N SER A 613 21.00 4.54 -3.24
CA SER A 613 20.83 5.93 -2.80
C SER A 613 22.06 6.76 -3.11
N ILE A 614 21.88 7.96 -3.69
CA ILE A 614 22.95 8.86 -4.12
C ILE A 614 22.81 10.19 -3.38
N HIS A 615 23.83 10.53 -2.59
CA HIS A 615 23.89 11.69 -1.71
C HIS A 615 25.16 12.52 -1.97
N ALA A 616 25.18 13.74 -1.44
CA ALA A 616 26.40 14.52 -1.29
C ALA A 616 26.50 15.05 0.14
N ASN A 617 27.63 14.80 0.76
CA ASN A 617 27.82 14.93 2.19
C ASN A 617 28.03 16.39 2.61
N ARG A 618 27.84 16.66 3.90
CA ARG A 618 28.20 17.91 4.55
C ARG A 618 28.67 17.62 5.97
N PHE A 619 29.75 18.26 6.42
CA PHE A 619 30.25 18.04 7.77
C PHE A 619 30.85 19.28 8.43
N ASN A 620 32.08 19.66 8.07
CA ASN A 620 32.85 20.69 8.75
C ASN A 620 33.66 21.58 7.79
N GLY A 621 33.39 21.50 6.49
CA GLY A 621 34.13 22.18 5.42
C GLY A 621 35.55 21.69 5.12
N VAL A 622 36.11 20.80 5.94
CA VAL A 622 37.45 20.23 5.77
C VAL A 622 37.40 18.81 5.18
N ALA A 623 36.42 18.01 5.62
CA ALA A 623 36.25 16.65 5.11
C ALA A 623 36.00 16.65 3.59
N LYS A 624 36.66 15.75 2.86
CA LYS A 624 36.52 15.59 1.40
C LYS A 624 36.57 14.12 1.00
N GLY A 625 36.10 13.82 -0.20
CA GLY A 625 36.11 12.51 -0.83
C GLY A 625 34.80 11.73 -0.75
N ALA A 626 34.72 10.66 -1.54
CA ALA A 626 33.53 9.81 -1.65
C ALA A 626 33.59 8.60 -0.73
N ARG A 627 32.42 8.15 -0.27
CA ARG A 627 32.23 6.93 0.53
C ARG A 627 30.98 6.19 0.08
N THR A 628 31.03 4.87 0.07
CA THR A 628 29.84 4.04 -0.14
C THR A 628 29.50 3.27 1.12
N PHE A 629 28.32 3.52 1.68
CA PHE A 629 27.76 2.76 2.80
C PHE A 629 26.95 1.58 2.31
N TYR A 630 26.89 0.52 3.12
CA TYR A 630 26.08 -0.67 2.88
C TYR A 630 25.55 -1.24 4.19
N TYR A 631 24.53 -2.09 4.11
CA TYR A 631 24.05 -2.88 5.24
C TYR A 631 23.88 -4.35 4.81
N GLY A 632 24.35 -5.27 5.66
CA GLY A 632 24.35 -6.71 5.38
C GLY A 632 25.43 -7.17 4.38
N ASP A 633 25.78 -8.46 4.46
CA ASP A 633 26.87 -9.04 3.63
C ASP A 633 26.55 -9.06 2.13
N SER A 634 25.26 -9.19 1.78
CA SER A 634 24.79 -9.20 0.39
C SER A 634 25.08 -7.88 -0.35
N SER A 635 25.16 -6.77 0.38
CA SER A 635 25.37 -5.41 -0.16
C SER A 635 26.84 -5.01 -0.25
N LYS A 636 27.73 -5.68 0.50
CA LYS A 636 29.16 -5.31 0.62
C LYS A 636 29.89 -5.31 -0.71
N ARG A 637 29.65 -6.34 -1.54
CA ARG A 637 30.33 -6.47 -2.84
C ARG A 637 29.87 -5.41 -3.83
N LEU A 638 28.58 -5.08 -3.85
CA LEU A 638 28.05 -3.98 -4.66
C LEU A 638 28.71 -2.66 -4.27
N ALA A 639 28.80 -2.36 -2.97
CA ALA A 639 29.45 -1.15 -2.47
C ALA A 639 30.91 -1.06 -2.90
N GLN A 640 31.66 -2.17 -2.84
CA GLN A 640 33.08 -2.18 -3.22
C GLN A 640 33.28 -1.92 -4.71
N LEU A 641 32.48 -2.56 -5.58
CA LEU A 641 32.58 -2.39 -7.02
C LEU A 641 32.23 -0.96 -7.45
N VAL A 642 31.19 -0.38 -6.85
CA VAL A 642 30.81 1.01 -7.11
C VAL A 642 31.87 1.99 -6.60
N GLN A 643 32.40 1.80 -5.38
CA GLN A 643 33.48 2.63 -4.85
C GLN A 643 34.72 2.59 -5.75
N ASN A 644 35.18 1.39 -6.14
CA ASN A 644 36.35 1.24 -7.00
C ASN A 644 36.14 1.89 -8.37
N SER A 645 34.98 1.69 -8.98
CA SER A 645 34.67 2.28 -10.29
C SER A 645 34.67 3.82 -10.24
N MET A 646 34.21 4.43 -9.14
CA MET A 646 34.32 5.88 -8.93
C MET A 646 35.78 6.35 -8.87
N LEU A 647 36.64 5.63 -8.15
CA LEU A 647 38.06 5.99 -8.00
C LEU A 647 38.86 5.83 -9.30
N GLU A 648 38.58 4.76 -10.05
CA GLU A 648 39.20 4.50 -11.37
C GLU A 648 38.84 5.56 -12.40
N SER A 649 37.59 6.04 -12.38
CA SER A 649 37.08 7.00 -13.35
C SER A 649 37.40 8.45 -13.00
N LEU A 650 37.66 8.75 -11.72
CA LEU A 650 37.86 10.09 -11.19
C LEU A 650 39.17 10.18 -10.40
N SER A 651 40.29 10.35 -11.10
CA SER A 651 41.64 10.34 -10.51
C SER A 651 41.89 11.39 -9.41
N SER A 652 41.08 12.45 -9.35
CA SER A 652 41.15 13.47 -8.29
C SER A 652 40.32 13.12 -7.05
N LEU A 653 39.42 12.14 -7.12
CA LEU A 653 38.49 11.81 -6.05
C LEU A 653 39.24 11.18 -4.87
N THR A 654 39.09 11.78 -3.69
CA THR A 654 39.66 11.23 -2.45
C THR A 654 38.84 10.01 -2.01
N ASP A 655 39.50 8.88 -1.79
CA ASP A 655 38.85 7.67 -1.29
C ASP A 655 38.61 7.73 0.23
N ARG A 656 37.38 7.45 0.66
CA ARG A 656 37.02 7.25 2.07
C ARG A 656 36.55 5.83 2.38
N GLY A 657 36.73 4.92 1.42
CA GLY A 657 36.42 3.50 1.48
C GLY A 657 34.93 3.18 1.52
N VAL A 658 34.65 1.89 1.72
CA VAL A 658 33.29 1.38 2.00
C VAL A 658 33.10 1.17 3.49
N ARG A 659 31.87 1.39 4.01
CA ARG A 659 31.57 1.21 5.43
C ARG A 659 30.21 0.56 5.64
N SER A 660 30.13 -0.44 6.52
CA SER A 660 28.84 -0.96 6.99
C SER A 660 28.18 0.07 7.90
N ASP A 661 26.90 0.36 7.69
CA ASP A 661 26.10 1.30 8.48
C ASP A 661 24.73 0.71 8.80
N ASP A 662 24.43 0.60 10.10
CA ASP A 662 23.17 0.11 10.62
C ASP A 662 22.29 1.24 11.18
N PHE A 663 22.57 2.50 10.87
CA PHE A 663 21.74 3.63 11.28
C PHE A 663 20.94 4.23 10.11
N LEU A 664 21.43 4.08 8.88
CA LEU A 664 20.72 4.54 7.68
C LEU A 664 19.41 3.78 7.46
N TYR A 665 18.29 4.48 7.64
CA TYR A 665 16.93 3.91 7.54
C TYR A 665 16.70 3.20 6.20
N THR A 666 17.12 3.82 5.09
CA THR A 666 16.90 3.29 3.74
C THR A 666 17.60 1.96 3.51
N LEU A 667 18.80 1.77 4.07
CA LEU A 667 19.54 0.50 3.96
C LEU A 667 18.98 -0.60 4.86
N LYS A 668 18.41 -0.25 6.03
CA LYS A 668 17.82 -1.22 6.95
C LYS A 668 16.47 -1.77 6.53
N ASN A 669 15.71 -0.98 5.76
CA ASN A 669 14.31 -1.28 5.45
C ASN A 669 14.09 -1.67 3.98
N VAL A 670 15.15 -2.08 3.29
CA VAL A 670 15.08 -2.68 1.96
C VAL A 670 15.46 -4.16 2.03
N PRO A 671 14.66 -5.09 1.46
CA PRO A 671 14.94 -6.52 1.54
C PRO A 671 15.97 -6.98 0.49
N MET A 672 16.27 -6.14 -0.50
CA MET A 672 17.28 -6.37 -1.54
C MET A 672 18.63 -5.72 -1.17
N PRO A 673 19.75 -6.11 -1.81
CA PRO A 673 21.03 -5.43 -1.61
C PRO A 673 20.92 -3.92 -1.87
N GLY A 674 21.41 -3.15 -0.91
CA GLY A 674 21.25 -1.70 -0.87
C GLY A 674 22.55 -0.99 -0.57
N ILE A 675 22.85 0.08 -1.31
CA ILE A 675 24.00 0.96 -1.05
C ILE A 675 23.58 2.43 -0.96
N HIS A 676 24.34 3.19 -0.17
CA HIS A 676 24.18 4.64 -0.02
C HIS A 676 25.51 5.31 -0.33
N ILE A 677 25.56 6.08 -1.41
CA ILE A 677 26.76 6.68 -1.97
C ILE A 677 26.82 8.15 -1.54
N GLU A 678 27.85 8.52 -0.80
CA GLU A 678 28.24 9.92 -0.60
C GLU A 678 29.26 10.31 -1.66
N THR A 679 28.86 11.12 -2.63
CA THR A 679 29.67 11.45 -3.83
C THR A 679 30.84 12.43 -3.56
N GLY A 680 30.81 13.12 -2.42
CA GLY A 680 31.77 14.15 -2.01
C GLY A 680 31.13 15.10 -1.00
N PHE A 681 31.85 16.14 -0.56
CA PHE A 681 31.34 17.10 0.43
C PHE A 681 30.97 18.45 -0.19
N ILE A 682 29.70 18.87 -0.12
CA ILE A 682 29.23 20.16 -0.68
C ILE A 682 29.74 21.37 0.09
N ASP A 683 30.20 21.19 1.33
CA ASP A 683 30.81 22.24 2.15
C ASP A 683 32.34 22.29 2.06
N ASN A 684 32.98 21.37 1.32
CA ASN A 684 34.42 21.39 1.08
C ASN A 684 34.77 22.10 -0.23
N LYS A 685 35.77 22.98 -0.21
CA LYS A 685 36.11 23.84 -1.36
C LYS A 685 36.48 23.06 -2.63
N GLU A 686 37.24 21.99 -2.52
CA GLU A 686 37.67 21.21 -3.69
C GLU A 686 36.57 20.29 -4.22
N ASP A 687 35.81 19.65 -3.33
CA ASP A 687 34.69 18.79 -3.73
C ASP A 687 33.53 19.62 -4.28
N ALA A 688 33.15 20.72 -3.64
CA ALA A 688 32.08 21.60 -4.11
C ALA A 688 32.36 22.16 -5.51
N ALA A 689 33.60 22.57 -5.79
CA ALA A 689 33.99 23.03 -7.13
C ALA A 689 33.82 21.96 -8.21
N ARG A 690 34.12 20.70 -7.86
CA ARG A 690 33.93 19.54 -8.75
C ARG A 690 32.45 19.16 -8.88
N LEU A 691 31.71 19.07 -7.78
CA LEU A 691 30.30 18.71 -7.76
C LEU A 691 29.41 19.74 -8.45
N ARG A 692 29.84 21.01 -8.55
CA ARG A 692 29.18 22.06 -9.36
C ARG A 692 29.40 21.89 -10.87
N ASN A 693 30.44 21.19 -11.28
CA ASN A 693 30.79 21.00 -12.68
C ASN A 693 29.98 19.85 -13.30
N SER A 694 29.19 20.15 -14.32
CA SER A 694 28.32 19.16 -14.99
C SER A 694 29.09 18.03 -15.69
N GLU A 695 30.30 18.29 -16.20
CA GLU A 695 31.15 17.24 -16.78
C GLU A 695 31.62 16.25 -15.70
N TYR A 696 31.99 16.77 -14.52
CA TYR A 696 32.34 15.93 -13.37
C TYR A 696 31.14 15.12 -12.89
N GLN A 697 29.94 15.71 -12.80
CA GLN A 697 28.70 15.00 -12.48
C GLN A 697 28.41 13.88 -13.49
N ASN A 698 28.62 14.12 -14.79
CA ASN A 698 28.45 13.09 -15.83
C ASN A 698 29.44 11.94 -15.65
N LYS A 699 30.72 12.22 -15.40
CA LYS A 699 31.75 11.20 -15.14
C LYS A 699 31.45 10.41 -13.87
N MET A 700 30.95 11.07 -12.82
CA MET A 700 30.49 10.41 -11.59
C MET A 700 29.33 9.45 -11.87
N ALA A 701 28.33 9.88 -12.64
CA ALA A 701 27.21 9.03 -13.02
C ALA A 701 27.63 7.82 -13.87
N GLU A 702 28.55 8.02 -14.83
CA GLU A 702 29.13 6.94 -15.63
C GLU A 702 29.89 5.93 -14.76
N ALA A 703 30.65 6.41 -13.78
CA ALA A 703 31.38 5.58 -12.85
C ALA A 703 30.47 4.75 -11.93
N ILE A 704 29.42 5.37 -11.37
CA ILE A 704 28.43 4.68 -10.55
C ILE A 704 27.72 3.60 -11.38
N ALA A 705 27.25 3.95 -12.59
CA ALA A 705 26.57 3.00 -13.48
C ALA A 705 27.49 1.84 -13.91
N SER A 706 28.77 2.11 -14.19
CA SER A 706 29.77 1.09 -14.51
C SER A 706 29.94 0.08 -13.36
N GLY A 707 30.12 0.56 -12.12
CA GLY A 707 30.24 -0.29 -10.95
C GLY A 707 29.00 -1.18 -10.72
N ILE A 708 27.79 -0.62 -10.92
CA ILE A 708 26.53 -1.38 -10.85
C ILE A 708 26.49 -2.47 -11.94
N LEU A 709 26.81 -2.12 -13.19
CA LEU A 709 26.80 -3.07 -14.30
C LEU A 709 27.85 -4.18 -14.13
N GLN A 710 29.01 -3.86 -13.56
CA GLN A 710 30.03 -4.85 -13.19
C GLN A 710 29.51 -5.83 -12.14
N TYR A 711 28.82 -5.34 -11.11
CA TYR A 711 28.19 -6.19 -10.11
C TYR A 711 27.15 -7.13 -10.74
N LEU A 712 26.25 -6.61 -11.59
CA LEU A 712 25.23 -7.42 -12.25
C LEU A 712 25.80 -8.51 -13.17
N LYS A 713 26.92 -8.24 -13.84
CA LYS A 713 27.60 -9.24 -14.69
C LYS A 713 28.16 -10.42 -13.88
N GLN A 714 28.49 -10.21 -12.62
CA GLN A 714 29.07 -11.23 -11.73
C GLN A 714 28.00 -12.04 -10.96
N GLN A 715 26.72 -11.67 -11.09
CA GLN A 715 25.58 -12.35 -10.46
C GLN A 715 24.83 -13.30 -11.42
N LYS A 716 25.22 -13.31 -12.70
CA LYS A 716 24.84 -14.37 -13.66
C LYS A 716 25.81 -15.52 -13.54
#